data_AF-A0A7I8KJP2-F1
#
_entry.id   AF-A0A7I8KJP2-F1
#
_cell.length_a   1.000
_cell.length_b   1.000
_cell.length_c   1.000
_cell.angle_alpha   90.00
_cell.angle_beta   90.00
_cell.angle_gamma   90.00
#
_symmetry.space_group_name_H-M   'P 1'
#
loop_
_entity.id
_entity.type
_entity.pdbx_description
1 polymer ?
#
loop_
_entity_poly.entity_id
_entity_poly.type
_entity_poly.pdbx_seq_one_letter_code
_entity_poly.pdbx_strand_id
1 'polypeptide(L)'
;MNHRRFSSTPATVEDKMNAAESKGKHSPSSTSLARALACLPEDESPTEKELTRMEVKRSLENRIKKRVKDQFSRGKFHNLMDAVIVNGDTLRDAYDIIRLDSNVDLSSSGDDSLCFLSIAGELAAGGGFDVRVNTTSILAKNGGGRLVLPNLKLRIIQEAVRVALEVVYRPHFSKLSHGGRSGRGHRSALRYVSREVGGDIDWWFTLPMNALADINIVSKLISMMEEKIEDAHLFFFIRELFQAEVLNLSFGGFPKGHGLPQEGALSPILMNIYLDALDQELLRISMRYECLGDDPSSGPQDGRRSKLRTWLRRRITGGSGDGGEETAARFHACRFMDEVFIAIRGTRDSACSLRDEILEFLRSSLFIEPGHLVEVLSVEACPQGLQFLGMALRVVTGGGGGGGSGGGGPERTRAVHKLRDKVRSFAYHKKDSWEALTARLGKKCLAHGLKKLKESEIRPLRRSTPVLDQISRFRKEGMKTDHWFKTLLKVWLQDVGGAAEADEEAVLRKLFAEQALPEDLREAFLSFQLQVEGYLLAENVSTQELLSEMRKEYGGGGAAGDRSKMVVAVEAPMRFIERRLLRYGLVDRRGNPRCVHELVLQDDALIVSWFAGLARRWLRWFADAANFRQVEATVAGRLRRSCVRTLAVKHRMAENVAERRFAEELTATPLAGGDSSSGDLLAGGDSGSGDLLTGEDEALTYGVAYGGLCALTLERVAVPCRRLRCSVVGCSEGSPAIYALRVKERQSFPGWKTGFSPAIFLGLTGRRVALCRRHVEDIYLGLISLRAVDFGSLN
;
A
#
# COMPACT_ATOMS: atom_id res chain seq x y z
N MET A 1 -10.55 55.75 -50.22
CA MET A 1 -11.88 55.66 -50.87
C MET A 1 -12.70 54.69 -50.02
N ASN A 2 -13.79 55.00 -49.31
CA ASN A 2 -14.72 56.12 -49.27
C ASN A 2 -15.18 56.28 -47.79
N HIS A 3 -14.93 57.44 -47.19
CA HIS A 3 -15.93 58.47 -46.78
C HIS A 3 -16.60 58.21 -45.42
N ARG A 4 -16.20 58.97 -44.38
CA ARG A 4 -16.79 60.27 -43.87
C ARG A 4 -17.76 59.95 -42.71
N ARG A 5 -17.83 60.63 -41.55
CA ARG A 5 -17.63 62.03 -41.11
C ARG A 5 -17.73 61.97 -39.55
N PHE A 6 -16.87 62.57 -38.71
CA PHE A 6 -16.63 63.98 -38.32
C PHE A 6 -17.13 64.33 -36.89
N SER A 7 -16.32 65.15 -36.22
CA SER A 7 -16.61 66.07 -35.08
C SER A 7 -16.67 65.46 -33.67
N SER A 8 -16.20 66.09 -32.58
CA SER A 8 -15.38 67.28 -32.34
C SER A 8 -15.10 67.38 -30.83
N THR A 9 -13.89 67.82 -30.47
CA THR A 9 -13.38 68.40 -29.19
C THR A 9 -14.33 69.44 -28.54
N PRO A 10 -14.24 69.83 -27.24
CA PRO A 10 -13.06 70.41 -26.54
C PRO A 10 -12.89 70.00 -25.05
N ALA A 11 -11.69 69.98 -24.44
CA ALA A 11 -10.77 71.04 -23.96
C ALA A 11 -11.13 71.68 -22.59
N THR A 12 -10.08 72.10 -21.86
CA THR A 12 -9.90 72.92 -20.62
C THR A 12 -9.42 72.11 -19.40
N VAL A 13 -8.17 72.18 -18.89
CA VAL A 13 -7.21 73.28 -18.62
C VAL A 13 -7.80 74.24 -17.57
N GLU A 14 -7.40 74.18 -16.29
CA GLU A 14 -6.42 75.02 -15.56
C GLU A 14 -6.98 75.06 -14.10
N ASP A 15 -6.29 75.29 -12.97
CA ASP A 15 -5.03 75.96 -12.67
C ASP A 15 -4.68 75.75 -11.17
N LYS A 16 -3.36 75.81 -10.87
CA LYS A 16 -2.68 76.49 -9.73
C LYS A 16 -3.27 76.46 -8.30
N MET A 17 -2.47 76.13 -7.28
CA MET A 17 -1.42 76.99 -6.66
C MET A 17 -0.84 76.40 -5.35
N ASN A 18 0.50 76.37 -5.28
CA ASN A 18 1.44 76.57 -4.16
C ASN A 18 1.09 76.26 -2.69
N ALA A 19 1.96 75.48 -2.02
CA ALA A 19 2.73 75.97 -0.85
C ALA A 19 3.75 74.93 -0.29
N ALA A 20 5.00 75.37 -0.25
CA ALA A 20 6.06 75.25 0.75
C ALA A 20 6.20 74.03 1.70
N GLU A 21 7.47 73.65 1.84
CA GLU A 21 8.12 72.72 2.75
C GLU A 21 7.80 72.94 4.24
N SER A 22 7.65 71.85 5.01
CA SER A 22 8.68 71.41 5.98
C SER A 22 8.20 70.34 6.96
N LYS A 23 9.18 69.50 7.31
CA LYS A 23 9.26 68.37 8.24
C LYS A 23 8.31 68.35 9.45
N GLY A 24 7.70 67.19 9.70
CA GLY A 24 7.16 66.78 11.00
C GLY A 24 7.04 65.25 11.10
N LYS A 25 7.82 64.64 11.99
CA LYS A 25 7.70 63.23 12.42
C LYS A 25 6.38 63.04 13.16
N HIS A 26 5.56 62.03 12.80
CA HIS A 26 4.74 61.25 13.74
C HIS A 26 4.18 59.97 13.09
N SER A 27 4.44 58.83 13.76
CA SER A 27 3.71 57.54 13.82
C SER A 27 3.20 56.84 12.54
N PRO A 28 3.47 55.52 12.35
CA PRO A 28 2.70 54.73 11.39
C PRO A 28 1.33 54.43 11.99
N SER A 29 0.29 55.06 11.44
CA SER A 29 -1.08 54.61 11.63
C SER A 29 -1.23 53.23 10.99
N SER A 30 -1.88 52.31 11.69
CA SER A 30 -2.12 50.94 11.26
C SER A 30 -3.03 50.92 10.03
N THR A 31 -2.44 50.87 8.84
CA THR A 31 -3.16 50.43 7.63
C THR A 31 -3.50 48.96 7.81
N SER A 32 -4.79 48.67 7.98
CA SER A 32 -5.35 47.32 7.95
C SER A 32 -4.80 46.54 6.75
N LEU A 33 -4.35 45.30 7.00
CA LEU A 33 -3.88 44.35 5.99
C LEU A 33 -4.84 44.24 4.79
N ALA A 34 -6.15 44.42 5.03
CA ALA A 34 -7.17 44.41 4.00
C ALA A 34 -7.00 45.53 2.96
N ARG A 35 -6.47 46.70 3.34
CA ARG A 35 -6.25 47.83 2.44
C ARG A 35 -4.95 47.69 1.65
N ALA A 36 -3.93 47.06 2.24
CA ALA A 36 -2.68 46.72 1.56
C ALA A 36 -2.88 45.62 0.51
N LEU A 37 -3.80 44.67 0.76
CA LEU A 37 -4.18 43.63 -0.20
C LEU A 37 -5.12 44.13 -1.31
N ALA A 38 -5.79 45.27 -1.11
CA ALA A 38 -6.76 45.82 -2.07
C ALA A 38 -6.12 46.72 -3.15
N CYS A 39 -4.85 47.08 -3.01
CA CYS A 39 -4.14 47.92 -3.98
C CYS A 39 -2.94 47.15 -4.55
N LEU A 40 -3.21 46.18 -5.44
CA LEU A 40 -2.20 45.72 -6.39
C LEU A 40 -2.27 46.65 -7.63
N PRO A 41 -1.11 47.00 -8.24
CA PRO A 41 -1.13 47.70 -9.52
C PRO A 41 -1.82 46.80 -10.55
N GLU A 42 -2.59 47.40 -11.45
CA GLU A 42 -3.15 46.70 -12.62
C GLU A 42 -1.98 46.24 -13.50
N ASP A 43 -1.52 45.02 -13.25
CA ASP A 43 -0.59 44.30 -14.11
C ASP A 43 -1.30 44.00 -15.44
N GLU A 44 -0.53 44.16 -16.51
CA GLU A 44 -0.85 43.88 -17.89
C GLU A 44 -1.64 42.56 -18.04
N SER A 45 -2.61 42.55 -18.97
CA SER A 45 -3.56 41.45 -19.25
C SER A 45 -3.04 40.05 -18.87
N PRO A 46 -3.75 39.29 -18.02
CA PRO A 46 -3.27 37.99 -17.60
C PRO A 46 -3.28 37.08 -18.83
N THR A 47 -2.10 36.62 -19.26
CA THR A 47 -2.01 35.33 -19.93
C THR A 47 -2.63 34.33 -18.96
N GLU A 48 -3.82 33.81 -19.27
CA GLU A 48 -4.51 32.81 -18.45
C GLU A 48 -3.52 31.68 -18.16
N LYS A 49 -3.10 31.55 -16.90
CA LYS A 49 -2.31 30.39 -16.49
C LYS A 49 -3.20 29.17 -16.68
N GLU A 50 -2.81 28.26 -17.57
CA GLU A 50 -3.50 26.99 -17.74
C GLU A 50 -3.52 26.25 -16.40
N LEU A 51 -4.73 25.96 -15.90
CA LEU A 51 -4.93 25.27 -14.63
C LEU A 51 -4.36 23.85 -14.72
N THR A 52 -3.71 23.38 -13.65
CA THR A 52 -3.24 22.00 -13.59
C THR A 52 -4.41 21.02 -13.52
N ARG A 53 -4.20 19.76 -13.94
CA ARG A 53 -5.24 18.70 -13.85
C ARG A 53 -5.82 18.58 -12.44
N MET A 54 -4.99 18.77 -11.41
CA MET A 54 -5.40 18.72 -10.01
C MET A 54 -6.27 19.92 -9.60
N GLU A 55 -5.96 21.12 -10.08
CA GLU A 55 -6.77 22.31 -9.86
C GLU A 55 -8.13 22.19 -10.55
N VAL A 56 -8.15 21.66 -11.79
CA VAL A 56 -9.39 21.37 -12.51
C VAL A 56 -10.21 20.34 -11.73
N LYS A 57 -9.64 19.20 -11.33
CA LYS A 57 -10.34 18.20 -10.52
C LYS A 57 -10.93 18.81 -9.25
N ARG A 58 -10.15 19.60 -8.51
CA ARG A 58 -10.62 20.28 -7.29
C ARG A 58 -11.77 21.25 -7.58
N SER A 59 -11.75 21.94 -8.72
CA SER A 59 -12.86 22.79 -9.16
C SER A 59 -14.14 21.96 -9.35
N LEU A 60 -14.05 20.83 -10.06
CA LEU A 60 -15.18 19.89 -10.24
C LEU A 60 -15.72 19.39 -8.89
N GLU A 61 -14.83 18.88 -8.02
CA GLU A 61 -15.20 18.40 -6.69
C GLU A 61 -15.82 19.51 -5.82
N ASN A 62 -15.36 20.76 -5.95
CA ASN A 62 -15.92 21.90 -5.24
C ASN A 62 -17.33 22.26 -5.69
N ARG A 63 -17.67 22.07 -6.98
CA ARG A 63 -19.05 22.25 -7.47
C ARG A 63 -20.00 21.23 -6.84
N ILE A 64 -19.61 19.96 -6.81
CA ILE A 64 -20.37 18.89 -6.14
C ILE A 64 -20.47 19.20 -4.64
N LYS A 65 -19.36 19.58 -4.00
CA LYS A 65 -19.32 19.96 -2.58
C LYS A 65 -20.27 21.09 -2.22
N LYS A 66 -20.43 22.10 -3.09
CA LYS A 66 -21.40 23.17 -2.87
C LYS A 66 -22.81 22.59 -2.78
N ARG A 67 -23.22 21.79 -3.76
CA ARG A 67 -24.53 21.12 -3.79
C ARG A 67 -24.78 20.22 -2.58
N VAL A 68 -23.76 19.46 -2.15
CA VAL A 68 -23.85 18.62 -0.94
C VAL A 68 -24.04 19.45 0.32
N LYS A 69 -23.29 20.56 0.46
CA LYS A 69 -23.40 21.45 1.62
C LYS A 69 -24.75 22.16 1.68
N ASP A 70 -25.35 22.46 0.54
CA ASP A 70 -26.69 23.06 0.47
C ASP A 70 -27.75 22.11 1.05
N GLN A 71 -27.48 20.80 1.10
CA GLN A 71 -28.34 19.79 1.74
C GLN A 71 -28.06 19.56 3.23
N PHE A 72 -27.14 20.31 3.84
CA PHE A 72 -26.86 20.20 5.26
C PHE A 72 -27.84 21.04 6.08
N SER A 73 -28.68 20.39 6.88
CA SER A 73 -29.63 21.06 7.76
C SER A 73 -29.85 20.27 9.06
N ARG A 74 -30.12 20.99 10.16
CA ARG A 74 -30.38 20.40 11.49
C ARG A 74 -29.31 19.38 11.97
N GLY A 75 -28.04 19.59 11.58
CA GLY A 75 -26.92 18.74 11.97
C GLY A 75 -26.73 17.47 11.14
N LYS A 76 -27.57 17.22 10.12
CA LYS A 76 -27.46 16.09 9.19
C LYS A 76 -27.50 16.54 7.73
N PHE A 77 -27.04 15.69 6.84
CA PHE A 77 -27.21 15.83 5.40
C PHE A 77 -28.46 15.08 4.96
N HIS A 78 -29.26 15.68 4.07
CA HIS A 78 -30.53 15.11 3.62
C HIS A 78 -30.54 14.95 2.10
N ASN A 79 -31.36 14.05 1.55
CA ASN A 79 -31.66 13.97 0.11
C ASN A 79 -30.43 14.06 -0.82
N LEU A 80 -29.30 13.46 -0.43
CA LEU A 80 -28.08 13.50 -1.23
C LEU A 80 -28.27 12.79 -2.57
N MET A 81 -28.99 11.65 -2.58
CA MET A 81 -29.25 10.89 -3.79
C MET A 81 -30.05 11.72 -4.79
N ASP A 82 -31.26 12.15 -4.41
CA ASP A 82 -32.18 12.82 -5.34
C ASP A 82 -31.81 14.28 -5.63
N ALA A 83 -31.28 15.03 -4.66
CA ALA A 83 -30.96 16.45 -4.87
C ALA A 83 -29.55 16.67 -5.44
N VAL A 84 -28.59 15.76 -5.18
CA VAL A 84 -27.20 15.94 -5.59
C VAL A 84 -26.78 14.95 -6.68
N ILE A 85 -26.97 13.65 -6.46
CA ILE A 85 -26.45 12.60 -7.36
C ILE A 85 -27.27 12.50 -8.65
N VAL A 86 -28.60 12.60 -8.55
CA VAL A 86 -29.56 12.61 -9.67
C VAL A 86 -29.49 13.90 -10.50
N ASN A 87 -28.51 14.78 -10.25
CA ASN A 87 -28.31 15.98 -11.05
C ASN A 87 -27.40 15.71 -12.26
N GLY A 88 -27.85 16.05 -13.46
CA GLY A 88 -27.08 15.85 -14.71
C GLY A 88 -25.73 16.56 -14.74
N ASP A 89 -25.59 17.73 -14.11
CA ASP A 89 -24.31 18.43 -13.99
C ASP A 89 -23.38 17.74 -12.99
N THR A 90 -23.90 17.20 -11.88
CA THR A 90 -23.10 16.39 -10.95
C THR A 90 -22.56 15.13 -11.64
N LEU A 91 -23.39 14.46 -12.45
CA LEU A 91 -22.96 13.29 -13.21
C LEU A 91 -21.92 13.65 -14.29
N ARG A 92 -22.05 14.81 -14.93
CA ARG A 92 -21.02 15.33 -15.84
C ARG A 92 -19.71 15.64 -15.11
N ASP A 93 -19.78 16.36 -13.99
CA ASP A 93 -18.63 16.68 -13.13
C ASP A 93 -17.92 15.38 -12.70
N ALA A 94 -18.67 14.34 -12.32
CA ALA A 94 -18.13 13.03 -11.95
C ALA A 94 -17.48 12.30 -13.14
N TYR A 95 -18.05 12.36 -14.33
CA TYR A 95 -17.45 11.80 -15.53
C TYR A 95 -16.13 12.48 -15.90
N ASP A 96 -16.08 13.82 -15.81
CA ASP A 96 -14.87 14.58 -16.06
C ASP A 96 -13.78 14.29 -15.02
N ILE A 97 -14.15 14.04 -13.75
CA ILE A 97 -13.20 13.54 -12.74
C ILE A 97 -12.61 12.18 -13.16
N ILE A 98 -13.43 11.24 -13.65
CA ILE A 98 -12.94 9.94 -14.13
C ILE A 98 -11.99 10.11 -15.31
N ARG A 99 -12.29 11.03 -16.24
CA ARG A 99 -11.42 11.35 -17.39
C ARG A 99 -10.08 11.91 -16.94
N LEU A 100 -10.10 12.89 -16.02
CA LEU A 100 -8.89 13.46 -15.44
C LEU A 100 -8.06 12.39 -14.75
N ASP A 101 -8.66 11.51 -13.95
CA ASP A 101 -7.97 10.39 -13.28
C ASP A 101 -7.43 9.34 -14.26
N SER A 102 -8.00 9.29 -15.47
CA SER A 102 -7.59 8.43 -16.57
C SER A 102 -6.59 9.08 -17.53
N ASN A 103 -6.06 10.26 -17.17
CA ASN A 103 -5.15 11.06 -17.99
C ASN A 103 -5.71 11.37 -19.40
N VAL A 104 -7.01 11.65 -19.45
CA VAL A 104 -7.71 12.09 -20.65
C VAL A 104 -7.95 13.59 -20.57
N ASP A 105 -7.51 14.32 -21.60
CA ASP A 105 -7.79 15.75 -21.74
C ASP A 105 -9.30 15.99 -21.87
N LEU A 106 -9.82 16.96 -21.13
CA LEU A 106 -11.24 17.32 -21.17
C LEU A 106 -11.62 18.00 -22.49
N SER A 107 -10.66 18.61 -23.20
CA SER A 107 -10.86 19.23 -24.51
C SER A 107 -11.23 18.23 -25.61
N SER A 108 -10.85 16.96 -25.44
CA SER A 108 -11.21 15.91 -26.41
C SER A 108 -12.71 15.64 -26.38
N SER A 109 -13.32 15.33 -27.53
CA SER A 109 -14.71 14.86 -27.59
C SER A 109 -14.88 13.66 -26.66
N GLY A 110 -15.77 13.78 -25.68
CA GLY A 110 -16.10 12.70 -24.76
C GLY A 110 -16.85 11.57 -25.46
N ASP A 111 -17.43 10.66 -24.68
CA ASP A 111 -18.35 9.67 -25.25
C ASP A 111 -19.69 10.36 -25.57
N ASP A 112 -19.85 10.82 -26.81
CA ASP A 112 -21.04 11.53 -27.33
C ASP A 112 -22.36 10.74 -27.14
N SER A 113 -22.27 9.45 -26.79
CA SER A 113 -23.41 8.59 -26.51
C SER A 113 -24.02 8.78 -25.10
N LEU A 114 -23.32 9.48 -24.19
CA LEU A 114 -23.77 9.64 -22.81
C LEU A 114 -24.74 10.81 -22.65
N CYS A 115 -26.02 10.51 -22.39
CA CYS A 115 -26.99 11.49 -21.95
C CYS A 115 -27.11 11.52 -20.41
N PHE A 116 -26.43 12.46 -19.76
CA PHE A 116 -26.45 12.59 -18.29
C PHE A 116 -27.85 12.85 -17.72
N LEU A 117 -28.72 13.54 -18.45
CA LEU A 117 -30.12 13.75 -18.06
C LEU A 117 -30.92 12.45 -18.09
N SER A 118 -30.64 11.55 -19.04
CA SER A 118 -31.26 10.21 -19.07
C SER A 118 -30.80 9.36 -17.91
N ILE A 119 -29.50 9.35 -17.60
CA ILE A 119 -28.96 8.62 -16.44
C ILE A 119 -29.58 9.14 -15.14
N ALA A 120 -29.69 10.46 -14.99
CA ALA A 120 -30.40 11.09 -13.88
C ALA A 120 -31.86 10.63 -13.78
N GLY A 121 -32.61 10.66 -14.89
CA GLY A 121 -34.00 10.22 -14.93
C GLY A 121 -34.18 8.74 -14.58
N GLU A 122 -33.27 7.87 -15.02
CA GLU A 122 -33.25 6.45 -14.63
C GLU A 122 -33.03 6.29 -13.11
N LEU A 123 -32.19 7.15 -12.52
CA LEU A 123 -31.74 7.06 -11.13
C LEU A 123 -32.69 7.73 -10.11
N ALA A 124 -33.55 8.66 -10.54
CA ALA A 124 -34.48 9.38 -9.67
C ALA A 124 -35.43 8.44 -8.91
N ALA A 125 -36.02 8.90 -7.80
CA ALA A 125 -37.06 8.15 -7.09
C ALA A 125 -38.22 7.72 -8.03
N GLY A 126 -38.48 6.42 -8.13
CA GLY A 126 -39.44 5.83 -9.09
C GLY A 126 -38.88 5.57 -10.50
N GLY A 127 -37.60 5.90 -10.74
CA GLY A 127 -36.83 5.53 -11.91
C GLY A 127 -36.45 4.04 -11.92
N GLY A 128 -36.16 3.52 -13.11
CA GLY A 128 -35.90 2.10 -13.35
C GLY A 128 -34.43 1.69 -13.37
N PHE A 129 -33.51 2.42 -12.71
CA PHE A 129 -32.09 2.09 -12.73
C PHE A 129 -31.78 0.78 -11.98
N ASP A 130 -31.46 -0.27 -12.74
CA ASP A 130 -31.01 -1.57 -12.20
C ASP A 130 -29.49 -1.63 -12.12
N VAL A 131 -28.96 -1.79 -10.89
CA VAL A 131 -27.52 -1.94 -10.65
C VAL A 131 -26.95 -3.14 -11.39
N ARG A 132 -27.62 -4.30 -11.38
CA ARG A 132 -27.12 -5.58 -11.93
C ARG A 132 -26.99 -5.55 -13.44
N VAL A 133 -27.95 -4.91 -14.12
CA VAL A 133 -27.91 -4.71 -15.58
C VAL A 133 -26.73 -3.83 -15.99
N ASN A 134 -26.29 -2.94 -15.11
CA ASN A 134 -25.15 -2.04 -15.33
C ASN A 134 -23.80 -2.65 -14.88
N THR A 135 -23.67 -3.97 -14.92
CA THR A 135 -22.45 -4.70 -14.55
C THR A 135 -21.94 -5.63 -15.64
N THR A 136 -20.67 -6.01 -15.55
CA THR A 136 -20.07 -7.08 -16.34
C THR A 136 -19.30 -8.00 -15.40
N SER A 137 -19.47 -9.32 -15.57
CA SER A 137 -18.76 -10.30 -14.74
C SER A 137 -17.57 -10.94 -15.47
N ILE A 138 -16.50 -11.18 -14.72
CA ILE A 138 -15.31 -11.89 -15.17
C ILE A 138 -15.15 -13.14 -14.30
N LEU A 139 -15.17 -14.30 -14.96
CA LEU A 139 -14.95 -15.59 -14.30
C LEU A 139 -13.47 -15.99 -14.36
N ALA A 140 -12.95 -16.54 -13.27
CA ALA A 140 -11.64 -17.18 -13.26
C ALA A 140 -11.71 -18.56 -13.95
N LYS A 141 -10.74 -18.86 -14.83
CA LYS A 141 -10.72 -20.09 -15.65
C LYS A 141 -10.73 -21.41 -14.85
N ASN A 142 -10.34 -21.39 -13.57
CA ASN A 142 -10.17 -22.59 -12.73
C ASN A 142 -11.09 -22.61 -11.49
N GLY A 143 -12.28 -22.01 -11.55
CA GLY A 143 -13.22 -21.96 -10.40
C GLY A 143 -12.80 -20.99 -9.29
N GLY A 144 -11.82 -20.11 -9.54
CA GLY A 144 -11.26 -19.14 -8.58
C GLY A 144 -12.10 -17.88 -8.34
N GLY A 145 -13.44 -18.01 -8.38
CA GLY A 145 -14.38 -16.93 -8.11
C GLY A 145 -14.79 -16.07 -9.32
N ARG A 146 -15.65 -15.09 -9.04
CA ARG A 146 -16.22 -14.11 -9.97
C ARG A 146 -15.81 -12.70 -9.55
N LEU A 147 -15.47 -11.86 -10.52
CA LEU A 147 -15.27 -10.43 -10.33
C LEU A 147 -16.34 -9.68 -11.11
N VAL A 148 -17.18 -8.92 -10.41
CA VAL A 148 -18.20 -8.05 -11.03
C VAL A 148 -17.63 -6.63 -11.14
N LEU A 149 -17.71 -6.05 -12.33
CA LEU A 149 -17.22 -4.70 -12.63
C LEU A 149 -18.39 -3.81 -13.06
N PRO A 150 -18.42 -2.54 -12.61
CA PRO A 150 -19.42 -1.58 -13.08
C PRO A 150 -19.13 -1.15 -14.52
N ASN A 151 -20.19 -0.97 -15.32
CA ASN A 151 -20.10 -0.28 -16.60
C ASN A 151 -19.88 1.23 -16.40
N LEU A 152 -19.76 1.99 -17.49
CA LEU A 152 -19.49 3.44 -17.42
C LEU A 152 -20.58 4.22 -16.67
N LYS A 153 -21.87 3.96 -16.92
CA LYS A 153 -22.98 4.61 -16.21
C LYS A 153 -22.85 4.44 -14.69
N LEU A 154 -22.64 3.21 -14.23
CA LEU A 154 -22.52 2.90 -12.81
C LEU A 154 -21.22 3.46 -12.19
N ARG A 155 -20.11 3.50 -12.95
CA ARG A 155 -18.86 4.16 -12.51
C ARG A 155 -19.06 5.65 -12.25
N ILE A 156 -19.77 6.35 -13.13
CA ILE A 156 -20.07 7.79 -12.97
C ILE A 156 -20.89 8.02 -11.70
N ILE A 157 -21.93 7.21 -11.47
CA ILE A 157 -22.77 7.31 -10.27
C ILE A 157 -21.94 7.02 -9.00
N GLN A 158 -21.11 5.97 -9.02
CA GLN A 158 -20.22 5.65 -7.90
C GLN A 158 -19.24 6.78 -7.60
N GLU A 159 -18.73 7.46 -8.63
CA GLU A 159 -17.81 8.59 -8.45
C GLU A 159 -18.52 9.81 -7.86
N ALA A 160 -19.75 10.10 -8.32
CA ALA A 160 -20.57 11.15 -7.72
C ALA A 160 -20.85 10.87 -6.23
N VAL A 161 -21.22 9.62 -5.89
CA VAL A 161 -21.43 9.18 -4.50
C VAL A 161 -20.13 9.28 -3.70
N ARG A 162 -18.97 8.90 -4.27
CA ARG A 162 -17.66 9.03 -3.61
C ARG A 162 -17.40 10.46 -3.19
N VAL A 163 -17.54 11.43 -4.11
CA VAL A 163 -17.30 12.84 -3.84
C VAL A 163 -18.28 13.35 -2.78
N ALA A 164 -19.56 12.98 -2.85
CA ALA A 164 -20.55 13.37 -1.85
C ALA A 164 -20.20 12.86 -0.44
N LEU A 165 -19.85 11.58 -0.31
CA LEU A 165 -19.43 11.01 0.97
C LEU A 165 -18.14 11.63 1.51
N GLU A 166 -17.20 11.99 0.63
CA GLU A 166 -15.99 12.70 1.07
C GLU A 166 -16.30 14.06 1.68
N VAL A 167 -17.28 14.79 1.15
CA VAL A 167 -17.70 16.08 1.73
C VAL A 167 -18.25 15.90 3.14
N VAL A 168 -19.03 14.83 3.37
CA VAL A 168 -19.65 14.53 4.67
C VAL A 168 -18.63 14.07 5.71
N TYR A 169 -17.80 13.08 5.38
CA TYR A 169 -17.00 12.37 6.40
C TYR A 169 -15.57 12.87 6.53
N ARG A 170 -14.96 13.35 5.44
CA ARG A 170 -13.54 13.71 5.46
C ARG A 170 -13.14 14.74 6.52
N PRO A 171 -13.95 15.79 6.82
CA PRO A 171 -13.64 16.73 7.90
C PRO A 171 -13.57 16.11 9.29
N HIS A 172 -14.23 14.96 9.49
CA HIS A 172 -14.39 14.30 10.78
C HIS A 172 -13.37 13.18 11.03
N PHE A 173 -12.77 12.62 9.97
CA PHE A 173 -11.82 11.52 10.12
C PHE A 173 -10.63 11.86 11.02
N SER A 174 -10.37 10.94 11.95
CA SER A 174 -9.29 11.02 12.93
C SER A 174 -7.93 11.38 12.31
N LYS A 175 -7.08 12.08 13.07
CA LYS A 175 -5.68 12.33 12.69
C LYS A 175 -4.85 11.05 12.58
N LEU A 176 -5.28 9.96 13.25
CA LEU A 176 -4.64 8.64 13.21
C LEU A 176 -4.73 7.97 11.84
N SER A 177 -5.71 8.37 11.01
CA SER A 177 -5.99 7.75 9.71
C SER A 177 -5.29 8.48 8.56
N HIS A 178 -4.44 7.76 7.84
CA HIS A 178 -3.62 8.28 6.74
C HIS A 178 -4.01 7.79 5.34
N GLY A 179 -4.51 6.55 5.20
CA GLY A 179 -4.78 5.95 3.89
C GLY A 179 -6.03 6.53 3.20
N GLY A 180 -6.02 6.60 1.86
CA GLY A 180 -7.19 6.96 1.02
C GLY A 180 -7.81 8.31 1.34
N ARG A 181 -6.97 9.30 1.65
CA ARG A 181 -7.36 10.68 1.96
C ARG A 181 -6.46 11.61 1.17
N SER A 182 -7.01 12.58 0.43
CA SER A 182 -6.10 13.41 -0.38
C SER A 182 -5.16 14.24 0.52
N GLY A 183 -3.90 14.34 0.13
CA GLY A 183 -2.83 14.92 0.95
C GLY A 183 -2.32 14.03 2.11
N ARG A 184 -2.86 12.81 2.29
CA ARG A 184 -2.30 11.81 3.22
C ARG A 184 -2.10 10.47 2.49
N GLY A 185 -1.01 9.80 2.80
CA GLY A 185 -0.62 8.54 2.16
C GLY A 185 0.39 7.76 3.00
N HIS A 186 0.98 6.72 2.41
CA HIS A 186 1.92 5.83 3.12
C HIS A 186 3.11 6.60 3.71
N ARG A 187 3.69 7.56 2.97
CA ARG A 187 4.77 8.43 3.45
C ARG A 187 4.36 9.23 4.68
N SER A 188 3.13 9.75 4.71
CA SER A 188 2.64 10.50 5.86
C SER A 188 2.50 9.61 7.11
N ALA A 189 2.09 8.35 6.94
CA ALA A 189 2.01 7.37 8.03
C ALA A 189 3.39 6.99 8.55
N LEU A 190 4.33 6.67 7.64
CA LEU A 190 5.71 6.31 8.02
C LEU A 190 6.46 7.47 8.66
N ARG A 191 6.27 8.71 8.17
CA ARG A 191 6.83 9.92 8.80
C ARG A 191 6.25 10.17 10.18
N TYR A 192 4.95 9.94 10.38
CA TYR A 192 4.34 9.99 11.70
C TYR A 192 5.01 8.96 12.63
N VAL A 193 5.14 7.70 12.20
CA VAL A 193 5.81 6.67 12.99
C VAL A 193 7.28 7.00 13.28
N SER A 194 8.02 7.55 12.32
CA SER A 194 9.45 7.84 12.52
C SER A 194 9.72 9.09 13.36
N ARG A 195 8.88 10.13 13.27
CA ARG A 195 9.10 11.43 13.92
C ARG A 195 8.32 11.62 15.20
N GLU A 196 7.07 11.16 15.25
CA GLU A 196 6.15 11.43 16.37
C GLU A 196 6.14 10.31 17.40
N VAL A 197 6.42 9.07 16.97
CA VAL A 197 6.63 7.94 17.89
C VAL A 197 8.10 8.03 18.32
N GLY A 198 8.34 8.71 19.44
CA GLY A 198 9.66 8.76 20.05
C GLY A 198 10.17 7.36 20.36
N GLY A 199 11.48 7.19 20.55
CA GLY A 199 12.06 5.88 20.90
C GLY A 199 11.90 5.50 22.36
N ASP A 200 11.02 6.18 23.10
CA ASP A 200 10.72 5.92 24.51
C ASP A 200 9.56 4.91 24.69
N ILE A 201 9.40 4.02 23.71
CA ILE A 201 8.41 2.93 23.64
C ILE A 201 9.00 1.61 24.13
N ASP A 202 8.21 0.81 24.85
CA ASP A 202 8.64 -0.49 25.38
C ASP A 202 8.06 -1.65 24.54
N TRP A 203 6.83 -1.48 24.05
CA TRP A 203 6.06 -2.51 23.34
C TRP A 203 5.39 -1.95 22.09
N TRP A 204 5.27 -2.79 21.07
CA TRP A 204 4.57 -2.46 19.85
C TRP A 204 3.96 -3.71 19.19
N PHE A 205 2.96 -3.49 18.35
CA PHE A 205 2.39 -4.54 17.53
C PHE A 205 1.63 -3.94 16.35
N THR A 206 1.35 -4.77 15.36
CA THR A 206 0.43 -4.46 14.26
C THR A 206 -0.83 -5.27 14.38
N LEU A 207 -1.95 -4.70 13.94
CA LEU A 207 -3.25 -5.33 13.95
C LEU A 207 -3.64 -5.83 12.54
N PRO A 208 -3.36 -7.10 12.20
CA PRO A 208 -3.88 -7.69 10.98
C PRO A 208 -5.39 -7.93 11.12
N MET A 209 -6.19 -7.23 10.34
CA MET A 209 -7.63 -7.47 10.18
C MET A 209 -7.84 -8.41 9.00
N ASN A 210 -8.67 -9.45 9.10
CA ASN A 210 -9.03 -10.29 7.95
C ASN A 210 -10.54 -10.55 7.98
N ALA A 211 -11.29 -9.90 7.09
CA ALA A 211 -12.74 -10.08 7.01
C ALA A 211 -13.24 -9.74 5.61
N LEU A 212 -14.32 -10.40 5.18
CA LEU A 212 -15.11 -9.98 4.02
C LEU A 212 -16.38 -9.33 4.54
N ALA A 213 -16.76 -8.18 3.98
CA ALA A 213 -17.97 -7.50 4.42
C ALA A 213 -19.19 -8.38 4.13
N ASP A 214 -19.85 -8.79 5.21
CA ASP A 214 -21.08 -9.54 5.21
C ASP A 214 -22.27 -8.61 5.52
N ILE A 215 -23.45 -9.21 5.73
CA ILE A 215 -24.65 -8.45 6.07
C ILE A 215 -24.52 -7.66 7.38
N ASN A 216 -23.75 -8.16 8.35
CA ASN A 216 -23.54 -7.50 9.64
C ASN A 216 -22.66 -6.26 9.50
N ILE A 217 -21.52 -6.41 8.80
CA ILE A 217 -20.60 -5.31 8.50
C ILE A 217 -21.30 -4.24 7.68
N VAL A 218 -22.04 -4.62 6.63
CA VAL A 218 -22.78 -3.68 5.78
C VAL A 218 -23.88 -2.96 6.57
N SER A 219 -24.62 -3.67 7.42
CA SER A 219 -25.67 -3.05 8.24
C SER A 219 -25.09 -2.10 9.29
N LYS A 220 -23.97 -2.47 9.92
CA LYS A 220 -23.25 -1.60 10.86
C LYS A 220 -22.68 -0.36 10.16
N LEU A 221 -22.11 -0.51 8.96
CA LEU A 221 -21.63 0.60 8.13
C LEU A 221 -22.76 1.59 7.86
N ILE A 222 -23.91 1.10 7.39
CA ILE A 222 -25.08 1.94 7.09
C ILE A 222 -25.58 2.64 8.34
N SER A 223 -25.68 1.94 9.48
CA SER A 223 -26.07 2.54 10.76
C SER A 223 -25.14 3.68 11.18
N MET A 224 -23.83 3.53 11.01
CA MET A 224 -22.87 4.64 11.26
C MET A 224 -23.05 5.78 10.28
N MET A 225 -23.48 5.49 9.04
CA MET A 225 -23.74 6.54 8.07
C MET A 225 -25.01 7.33 8.40
N GLU A 226 -26.06 6.67 8.88
CA GLU A 226 -27.36 7.24 9.30
C GLU A 226 -27.24 8.29 10.43
N GLU A 227 -26.14 8.25 11.20
CA GLU A 227 -25.83 9.28 12.21
C GLU A 227 -25.65 10.66 11.59
N LYS A 228 -25.12 10.74 10.36
CA LYS A 228 -24.82 12.01 9.67
C LYS A 228 -25.67 12.25 8.43
N ILE A 229 -26.24 11.21 7.83
CA ILE A 229 -27.00 11.29 6.58
C ILE A 229 -28.40 10.72 6.80
N GLU A 230 -29.42 11.47 6.40
CA GLU A 230 -30.81 11.03 6.37
C GLU A 230 -31.27 10.95 4.92
N ASP A 231 -31.06 9.77 4.32
CA ASP A 231 -31.38 9.51 2.92
C ASP A 231 -31.58 8.00 2.67
N ALA A 232 -32.84 7.57 2.72
CA ALA A 232 -33.19 6.17 2.51
C ALA A 232 -32.84 5.67 1.10
N HIS A 233 -32.92 6.55 0.09
CA HIS A 233 -32.65 6.19 -1.30
C HIS A 233 -31.16 5.92 -1.52
N LEU A 234 -30.28 6.75 -0.94
CA LEU A 234 -28.84 6.53 -0.95
C LEU A 234 -28.47 5.19 -0.30
N PHE A 235 -29.03 4.89 0.88
CA PHE A 235 -28.72 3.65 1.59
C PHE A 235 -29.25 2.42 0.87
N PHE A 236 -30.44 2.50 0.26
CA PHE A 236 -30.95 1.46 -0.62
C PHE A 236 -29.98 1.18 -1.77
N PHE A 237 -29.53 2.23 -2.46
CA PHE A 237 -28.57 2.11 -3.56
C PHE A 237 -27.24 1.47 -3.12
N ILE A 238 -26.70 1.87 -1.96
CA ILE A 238 -25.47 1.26 -1.41
C ILE A 238 -25.68 -0.22 -1.11
N ARG A 239 -26.83 -0.62 -0.55
CA ARG A 239 -27.16 -2.05 -0.32
C ARG A 239 -27.21 -2.82 -1.65
N GLU A 240 -27.84 -2.27 -2.67
CA GLU A 240 -27.89 -2.87 -4.01
C GLU A 240 -26.48 -3.07 -4.61
N LEU A 241 -25.57 -2.11 -4.43
CA LEU A 241 -24.18 -2.25 -4.88
C LEU A 241 -23.44 -3.44 -4.23
N PHE A 242 -23.67 -3.69 -2.94
CA PHE A 242 -23.12 -4.86 -2.24
C PHE A 242 -23.80 -6.16 -2.70
N GLN A 243 -25.13 -6.17 -2.82
CA GLN A 243 -25.88 -7.35 -3.28
C GLN A 243 -25.53 -7.75 -4.72
N ALA A 244 -25.22 -6.77 -5.58
CA ALA A 244 -24.76 -7.00 -6.94
C ALA A 244 -23.27 -7.37 -7.04
N GLU A 245 -22.54 -7.45 -5.92
CA GLU A 245 -21.09 -7.74 -5.83
C GLU A 245 -20.19 -6.74 -6.58
N VAL A 246 -20.72 -5.58 -6.99
CA VAL A 246 -19.95 -4.51 -7.64
C VAL A 246 -19.09 -3.80 -6.61
N LEU A 247 -19.64 -3.59 -5.42
CA LEU A 247 -18.94 -3.02 -4.29
C LEU A 247 -18.47 -4.14 -3.37
N ASN A 248 -17.14 -4.31 -3.30
CA ASN A 248 -16.51 -5.32 -2.45
C ASN A 248 -15.70 -4.63 -1.35
N LEU A 249 -15.98 -4.94 -0.09
CA LEU A 249 -15.17 -4.56 1.07
C LEU A 249 -14.51 -5.81 1.66
N SER A 250 -13.19 -5.79 1.74
CA SER A 250 -12.37 -6.90 2.22
C SER A 250 -11.21 -6.34 3.04
N PHE A 251 -11.13 -6.72 4.30
CA PHE A 251 -10.04 -6.40 5.22
C PHE A 251 -8.96 -7.49 5.12
N GLY A 252 -7.69 -7.09 5.20
CA GLY A 252 -6.52 -7.97 5.26
C GLY A 252 -6.06 -8.59 3.95
N GLY A 253 -6.97 -8.64 2.97
CA GLY A 253 -6.75 -9.13 1.61
C GLY A 253 -6.15 -8.07 0.68
N PHE A 254 -6.87 -7.79 -0.42
CA PHE A 254 -6.50 -6.75 -1.38
C PHE A 254 -6.42 -5.40 -0.66
N PRO A 255 -5.25 -4.77 -0.55
CA PRO A 255 -5.20 -3.47 0.10
C PRO A 255 -5.99 -2.50 -0.77
N LYS A 256 -7.03 -1.91 -0.20
CA LYS A 256 -7.86 -0.94 -0.91
C LYS A 256 -7.02 0.31 -1.12
N GLY A 257 -6.89 0.75 -2.36
CA GLY A 257 -6.06 1.89 -2.72
C GLY A 257 -4.79 1.53 -3.49
N HIS A 258 -4.75 0.39 -4.16
CA HIS A 258 -3.75 0.12 -5.21
C HIS A 258 -4.27 0.44 -6.60
N GLY A 259 -5.58 0.51 -6.84
CA GLY A 259 -6.09 0.89 -8.15
C GLY A 259 -6.26 -0.30 -9.08
N LEU A 260 -6.48 -1.47 -8.48
CA LEU A 260 -6.87 -2.67 -9.21
C LEU A 260 -8.36 -2.62 -9.57
N PRO A 261 -8.81 -3.27 -10.66
CA PRO A 261 -10.22 -3.24 -11.06
C PRO A 261 -11.17 -3.83 -10.00
N GLN A 262 -10.69 -4.79 -9.20
CA GLN A 262 -11.46 -5.38 -8.11
C GLN A 262 -11.61 -4.49 -6.87
N GLU A 263 -10.96 -3.32 -6.86
CA GLU A 263 -11.17 -2.32 -5.83
C GLU A 263 -12.35 -1.44 -6.28
N GLY A 264 -13.46 -1.46 -5.53
CA GLY A 264 -14.61 -0.59 -5.79
C GLY A 264 -14.25 0.88 -5.58
N ALA A 265 -14.92 1.82 -6.28
CA ALA A 265 -14.62 3.26 -6.17
C ALA A 265 -14.98 3.81 -4.80
N LEU A 266 -16.06 3.28 -4.24
CA LEU A 266 -16.52 3.61 -2.91
C LEU A 266 -15.75 2.89 -1.80
N SER A 267 -14.99 1.83 -2.12
CA SER A 267 -14.35 1.00 -1.10
C SER A 267 -13.42 1.78 -0.14
N PRO A 268 -12.53 2.70 -0.61
CA PRO A 268 -11.65 3.43 0.30
C PRO A 268 -12.41 4.36 1.26
N ILE A 269 -13.40 5.11 0.77
CA ILE A 269 -14.18 6.03 1.61
C ILE A 269 -15.05 5.26 2.62
N LEU A 270 -15.73 4.20 2.18
CA LEU A 270 -16.56 3.37 3.06
C LEU A 270 -15.75 2.63 4.11
N MET A 271 -14.55 2.15 3.76
CA MET A 271 -13.65 1.52 4.74
C MET A 271 -13.17 2.53 5.78
N ASN A 272 -12.88 3.76 5.37
CA ASN A 272 -12.51 4.82 6.31
C ASN A 272 -13.68 5.24 7.21
N ILE A 273 -14.91 5.29 6.70
CA ILE A 273 -16.12 5.51 7.52
C ILE A 273 -16.26 4.37 8.54
N TYR A 274 -16.11 3.13 8.10
CA TYR A 274 -16.24 1.96 8.97
C TYR A 274 -15.21 1.93 10.09
N LEU A 275 -13.94 2.17 9.75
CA LEU A 275 -12.82 2.11 10.68
C LEU A 275 -12.62 3.42 11.48
N ASP A 276 -13.40 4.47 11.23
CA ASP A 276 -13.41 5.66 12.10
C ASP A 276 -13.93 5.30 13.51
N ALA A 277 -14.83 4.31 13.62
CA ALA A 277 -15.24 3.76 14.91
C ALA A 277 -14.07 3.14 15.70
N LEU A 278 -13.16 2.43 15.00
CA LEU A 278 -11.91 1.96 15.61
C LEU A 278 -11.02 3.13 15.99
N ASP A 279 -10.86 4.12 15.11
CA ASP A 279 -10.03 5.29 15.39
C ASP A 279 -10.52 6.05 16.64
N GLN A 280 -11.83 6.17 16.83
CA GLN A 280 -12.45 6.76 18.01
C GLN A 280 -12.21 5.92 19.27
N GLU A 281 -12.32 4.59 19.19
CA GLU A 281 -12.02 3.73 20.34
C GLU A 281 -10.53 3.78 20.71
N LEU A 282 -9.62 3.80 19.74
CA LEU A 282 -8.19 3.96 20.00
C LEU A 282 -7.89 5.31 20.68
N LEU A 283 -8.60 6.38 20.31
CA LEU A 283 -8.51 7.66 21.01
C LEU A 283 -9.06 7.59 22.43
N ARG A 284 -10.18 6.89 22.65
CA ARG A 284 -10.78 6.67 23.98
C ARG A 284 -9.84 5.87 24.89
N ILE A 285 -9.27 4.80 24.36
CA ILE A 285 -8.27 3.97 25.04
C ILE A 285 -7.02 4.81 25.36
N SER A 286 -6.47 5.54 24.39
CA SER A 286 -5.35 6.49 24.61
C SER A 286 -5.62 7.45 25.75
N MET A 287 -6.83 8.05 25.80
CA MET A 287 -7.22 8.93 26.91
C MET A 287 -7.23 8.22 28.27
N ARG A 288 -7.71 6.97 28.34
CA ARG A 288 -7.71 6.19 29.59
C ARG A 288 -6.29 5.93 30.08
N TYR A 289 -5.41 5.42 29.21
CA TYR A 289 -4.05 5.08 29.57
C TYR A 289 -3.17 6.32 29.87
N GLU A 290 -3.36 7.43 29.17
CA GLU A 290 -2.53 8.63 29.33
C GLU A 290 -3.04 9.60 30.41
N CYS A 291 -4.36 9.63 30.70
CA CYS A 291 -4.94 10.60 31.63
C CYS A 291 -5.41 10.01 32.96
N LEU A 292 -5.76 8.72 33.02
CA LEU A 292 -6.43 8.08 34.16
C LEU A 292 -5.58 7.01 34.85
N GLY A 293 -4.26 7.01 34.66
CA GLY A 293 -3.35 5.93 35.10
C GLY A 293 -3.65 5.31 36.48
N ASP A 294 -3.41 4.01 36.59
CA ASP A 294 -3.79 3.06 37.65
C ASP A 294 -3.29 3.35 39.09
N ASP A 295 -2.91 4.57 39.45
CA ASP A 295 -2.38 4.86 40.79
C ASP A 295 -3.34 5.67 41.67
N PRO A 296 -4.23 5.01 42.45
CA PRO A 296 -5.07 5.65 43.46
C PRO A 296 -4.26 6.09 44.71
N SER A 297 -2.94 5.90 44.75
CA SER A 297 -2.11 6.23 45.94
C SER A 297 -1.40 7.59 45.87
N SER A 298 -1.49 8.32 44.75
CA SER A 298 -1.01 9.70 44.66
C SER A 298 -2.03 10.68 45.28
N GLY A 299 -1.78 11.09 46.52
CA GLY A 299 -2.61 12.06 47.25
C GLY A 299 -2.76 13.40 46.49
N PRO A 300 -3.77 14.22 46.85
CA PRO A 300 -4.05 15.46 46.15
C PRO A 300 -2.99 16.51 46.52
N GLN A 301 -1.88 16.54 45.79
CA GLN A 301 -0.95 17.66 45.86
C GLN A 301 -0.86 18.41 44.53
N ASP A 302 -1.17 19.69 44.65
CA ASP A 302 -0.96 20.83 43.79
C ASP A 302 -1.64 20.93 42.40
N GLY A 303 -2.58 21.89 42.32
CA GLY A 303 -2.45 22.94 41.31
C GLY A 303 -3.18 22.77 39.98
N ARG A 304 -4.51 22.70 39.98
CA ARG A 304 -5.39 23.37 38.99
C ARG A 304 -5.21 23.08 37.47
N ARG A 305 -4.53 22.03 37.02
CA ARG A 305 -4.52 21.62 35.60
C ARG A 305 -5.09 20.22 35.41
N SER A 306 -6.27 20.14 34.80
CA SER A 306 -6.86 18.86 34.39
C SER A 306 -5.87 18.10 33.48
N LYS A 307 -5.46 16.89 33.86
CA LYS A 307 -4.61 15.98 33.05
C LYS A 307 -5.17 15.83 31.63
N LEU A 308 -6.50 15.75 31.51
CA LEU A 308 -7.22 15.76 30.23
C LEU A 308 -7.03 17.06 29.43
N ARG A 309 -7.08 18.24 30.06
CA ARG A 309 -6.82 19.52 29.38
C ARG A 309 -5.36 19.63 28.92
N THR A 310 -4.43 19.08 29.68
CA THR A 310 -3.00 19.04 29.31
C THR A 310 -2.76 18.05 28.17
N TRP A 311 -3.38 16.86 28.21
CA TRP A 311 -3.39 15.88 27.12
C TRP A 311 -3.99 16.46 25.83
N LEU A 312 -5.16 17.08 25.93
CA LEU A 312 -5.85 17.69 24.79
C LEU A 312 -5.02 18.82 24.16
N ARG A 313 -4.42 19.69 24.98
CA ARG A 313 -3.52 20.74 24.48
C ARG A 313 -2.34 20.14 23.72
N ARG A 314 -1.67 19.11 24.26
CA ARG A 314 -0.57 18.41 23.58
C ARG A 314 -0.99 17.83 22.22
N ARG A 315 -2.18 17.22 22.14
CA ARG A 315 -2.78 16.69 20.90
C ARG A 315 -3.16 17.76 19.87
N ILE A 316 -3.49 18.96 20.32
CA ILE A 316 -3.88 20.09 19.45
C ILE A 316 -2.66 20.85 18.94
N THR A 317 -1.68 21.14 19.80
CA THR A 317 -0.51 21.99 19.48
C THR A 317 0.62 21.25 18.77
N GLY A 318 0.53 19.93 18.57
CA GLY A 318 1.48 19.19 17.76
C GLY A 318 2.89 19.14 18.35
N GLY A 319 3.00 18.84 19.65
CA GLY A 319 4.27 18.45 20.27
C GLY A 319 5.34 19.55 20.29
N SER A 320 5.12 20.64 21.04
CA SER A 320 6.20 21.60 21.39
C SER A 320 5.92 22.24 22.76
N GLY A 321 5.65 21.40 23.75
CA GLY A 321 5.57 21.81 25.15
C GLY A 321 6.62 21.05 25.93
N ASP A 322 7.83 21.62 25.97
CA ASP A 322 8.88 21.22 26.91
C ASP A 322 8.45 21.67 28.31
N GLY A 323 8.34 20.73 29.24
CA GLY A 323 7.77 20.95 30.56
C GLY A 323 7.43 19.62 31.21
N GLY A 324 8.36 19.16 32.05
CA GLY A 324 8.43 17.80 32.59
C GLY A 324 7.15 17.23 33.19
N GLU A 325 6.90 15.98 32.83
CA GLU A 325 6.15 14.99 33.60
C GLU A 325 6.71 13.62 33.17
N GLU A 326 7.79 13.19 33.84
CA GLU A 326 8.29 11.82 33.76
C GLU A 326 7.25 10.89 34.37
N THR A 327 6.93 9.78 33.69
CA THR A 327 6.10 8.61 34.11
C THR A 327 4.64 8.50 33.67
N ALA A 328 4.11 9.30 32.74
CA ALA A 328 2.84 8.94 32.09
C ALA A 328 3.05 7.86 31.00
N ALA A 329 2.27 6.77 31.04
CA ALA A 329 2.19 5.81 29.94
C ALA A 329 1.86 6.57 28.64
N ARG A 330 2.53 6.24 27.53
CA ARG A 330 2.34 6.89 26.23
C ARG A 330 1.78 5.89 25.24
N PHE A 331 0.72 6.29 24.53
CA PHE A 331 0.07 5.47 23.51
C PHE A 331 0.13 6.16 22.15
N HIS A 332 0.68 5.46 21.17
CA HIS A 332 0.73 5.89 19.79
C HIS A 332 -0.01 4.90 18.90
N ALA A 333 -0.82 5.42 17.99
CA ALA A 333 -1.49 4.62 16.98
C ALA A 333 -1.36 5.29 15.62
N CYS A 334 -1.22 4.49 14.57
CA CYS A 334 -1.22 4.95 13.19
C CYS A 334 -1.98 3.96 12.34
N ARG A 335 -2.99 4.42 11.61
CA ARG A 335 -3.80 3.60 10.71
C ARG A 335 -3.58 4.01 9.26
N PHE A 336 -3.33 3.02 8.42
CA PHE A 336 -3.37 3.15 6.98
C PHE A 336 -4.32 2.10 6.43
N MET A 337 -5.53 2.52 6.04
CA MET A 337 -6.61 1.60 5.67
C MET A 337 -6.88 0.58 6.78
N ASP A 338 -6.68 -0.70 6.49
CA ASP A 338 -6.90 -1.87 7.33
C ASP A 338 -5.62 -2.36 8.03
N GLU A 339 -4.51 -1.63 7.91
CA GLU A 339 -3.27 -1.88 8.63
C GLU A 339 -3.09 -0.83 9.74
N VAL A 340 -3.01 -1.29 10.99
CA VAL A 340 -2.85 -0.42 12.17
C VAL A 340 -1.57 -0.78 12.90
N PHE A 341 -0.76 0.24 13.17
CA PHE A 341 0.41 0.20 14.03
C PHE A 341 0.06 0.77 15.40
N ILE A 342 0.51 0.10 16.47
CA ILE A 342 0.31 0.53 17.86
C ILE A 342 1.64 0.41 18.59
N ALA A 343 1.99 1.44 19.36
CA ALA A 343 3.15 1.46 20.24
C ALA A 343 2.81 2.06 21.61
N ILE A 344 3.35 1.44 22.65
CA ILE A 344 3.01 1.72 24.06
C ILE A 344 4.29 1.78 24.87
N ARG A 345 4.35 2.78 25.75
CA ARG A 345 5.28 2.83 26.89
C ARG A 345 4.58 2.33 28.14
N GLY A 346 5.10 1.28 28.77
CA GLY A 346 4.48 0.63 29.92
C GLY A 346 4.89 -0.82 30.14
N THR A 347 4.16 -1.53 31.00
CA THR A 347 4.42 -2.95 31.27
C THR A 347 3.90 -3.84 30.13
N ARG A 348 4.44 -5.05 30.06
CA ARG A 348 3.96 -6.07 29.11
C ARG A 348 2.47 -6.35 29.31
N ASP A 349 2.03 -6.41 30.56
CA ASP A 349 0.64 -6.73 30.91
C ASP A 349 -0.31 -5.63 30.45
N SER A 350 0.07 -4.36 30.62
CA SER A 350 -0.70 -3.23 30.07
C SER A 350 -0.80 -3.32 28.54
N ALA A 351 0.29 -3.68 27.85
CA ALA A 351 0.28 -3.81 26.39
C ALA A 351 -0.54 -5.02 25.91
N CYS A 352 -0.50 -6.15 26.63
CA CYS A 352 -1.35 -7.32 26.36
C CYS A 352 -2.83 -7.02 26.63
N SER A 353 -3.15 -6.38 27.76
CA SER A 353 -4.52 -6.00 28.11
C SER A 353 -5.13 -5.06 27.08
N LEU A 354 -4.36 -4.06 26.65
CA LEU A 354 -4.74 -3.14 25.58
C LEU A 354 -4.98 -3.86 24.25
N ARG A 355 -4.07 -4.77 23.88
CA ARG A 355 -4.27 -5.60 22.69
C ARG A 355 -5.59 -6.35 22.80
N ASP A 356 -5.85 -7.01 23.91
CA ASP A 356 -7.04 -7.84 24.09
C ASP A 356 -8.33 -6.99 24.07
N GLU A 357 -8.30 -5.79 24.65
CA GLU A 357 -9.40 -4.82 24.57
C GLU A 357 -9.69 -4.39 23.12
N ILE A 358 -8.65 -4.11 22.33
CA ILE A 358 -8.80 -3.75 20.92
C ILE A 358 -9.35 -4.92 20.11
N LEU A 359 -8.85 -6.14 20.36
CA LEU A 359 -9.34 -7.35 19.68
C LEU A 359 -10.80 -7.63 20.02
N GLU A 360 -11.20 -7.41 21.27
CA GLU A 360 -12.58 -7.57 21.69
C GLU A 360 -13.49 -6.53 21.05
N PHE A 361 -13.05 -5.27 20.94
CA PHE A 361 -13.78 -4.24 20.22
C PHE A 361 -13.98 -4.60 18.74
N LEU A 362 -12.93 -5.11 18.07
CA LEU A 362 -13.04 -5.54 16.67
C LEU A 362 -14.11 -6.63 16.48
N ARG A 363 -14.15 -7.64 17.37
CA ARG A 363 -15.13 -8.73 17.29
C ARG A 363 -16.54 -8.26 17.64
N SER A 364 -16.69 -7.62 18.80
CA SER A 364 -17.99 -7.27 19.37
C SER A 364 -18.68 -6.11 18.65
N SER A 365 -17.92 -5.09 18.25
CA SER A 365 -18.46 -3.82 17.74
C SER A 365 -18.34 -3.66 16.23
N LEU A 366 -17.29 -4.25 15.64
CA LEU A 366 -17.00 -4.17 14.21
C LEU A 366 -17.13 -5.50 13.46
N PHE A 367 -17.50 -6.61 14.11
CA PHE A 367 -17.68 -7.91 13.47
C PHE A 367 -16.47 -8.34 12.60
N ILE A 368 -15.27 -7.87 12.94
CA ILE A 368 -14.02 -8.20 12.24
C ILE A 368 -13.28 -9.22 13.09
N GLU A 369 -13.07 -10.41 12.54
CA GLU A 369 -12.18 -11.38 13.15
C GLU A 369 -10.71 -10.96 12.96
N PRO A 370 -9.95 -10.78 14.06
CA PRO A 370 -8.53 -10.48 13.96
C PRO A 370 -7.75 -11.72 13.48
N GLY A 371 -6.62 -11.49 12.80
CA GLY A 371 -5.74 -12.58 12.35
C GLY A 371 -5.21 -13.44 13.50
N HIS A 372 -4.91 -14.72 13.21
CA HIS A 372 -4.67 -15.77 14.22
C HIS A 372 -3.53 -15.54 15.23
N LEU A 373 -2.66 -14.53 15.06
CA LEU A 373 -1.57 -14.22 16.00
C LEU A 373 -1.26 -12.71 15.99
N VAL A 374 -1.79 -11.96 16.96
CA VAL A 374 -1.38 -10.57 17.24
C VAL A 374 -0.40 -10.62 18.42
N GLU A 375 0.89 -10.67 18.11
CA GLU A 375 1.94 -10.74 19.11
C GLU A 375 2.38 -9.34 19.55
N VAL A 376 2.38 -9.10 20.86
CA VAL A 376 2.96 -7.89 21.46
C VAL A 376 4.47 -8.11 21.57
N LEU A 377 5.23 -7.33 20.80
CA LEU A 377 6.68 -7.47 20.73
C LEU A 377 7.35 -6.41 21.62
N SER A 378 8.36 -6.84 22.37
CA SER A 378 9.27 -5.89 23.04
C SER A 378 10.16 -5.23 22.00
N VAL A 379 10.36 -3.92 22.13
CA VAL A 379 11.26 -3.15 21.26
C VAL A 379 12.71 -3.65 21.40
N GLU A 380 13.15 -3.97 22.62
CA GLU A 380 14.52 -4.43 22.89
C GLU A 380 14.78 -5.87 22.41
N ALA A 381 13.76 -6.75 22.51
CA ALA A 381 13.88 -8.16 22.15
C ALA A 381 13.55 -8.46 20.67
N CYS A 382 13.27 -7.44 19.85
CA CYS A 382 12.90 -7.60 18.44
C CYS A 382 13.98 -7.04 17.47
N PRO A 383 15.13 -7.74 17.31
CA PRO A 383 16.21 -7.26 16.43
C PRO A 383 15.82 -7.24 14.95
N GLN A 384 14.80 -8.01 14.55
CA GLN A 384 14.32 -8.04 13.17
C GLN A 384 13.47 -6.80 12.83
N GLY A 385 12.89 -6.16 13.84
CA GLY A 385 11.97 -5.03 13.70
C GLY A 385 10.51 -5.45 13.50
N LEU A 386 9.57 -4.55 13.80
CA LEU A 386 8.14 -4.74 13.56
C LEU A 386 7.80 -4.45 12.09
N GLN A 387 6.91 -5.24 11.47
CA GLN A 387 6.48 -5.00 10.09
C GLN A 387 5.34 -3.99 10.05
N PHE A 388 5.41 -2.98 9.19
CA PHE A 388 4.28 -2.07 8.95
C PHE A 388 4.40 -1.42 7.57
N LEU A 389 3.32 -1.42 6.77
CA LEU A 389 3.27 -0.90 5.40
C LEU A 389 4.36 -1.48 4.48
N GLY A 390 4.73 -2.73 4.76
CA GLY A 390 5.83 -3.43 4.12
C GLY A 390 7.22 -2.88 4.38
N MET A 391 7.37 -2.06 5.41
CA MET A 391 8.64 -1.64 5.99
C MET A 391 8.94 -2.45 7.25
N ALA A 392 10.22 -2.51 7.63
CA ALA A 392 10.66 -2.98 8.94
C ALA A 392 10.97 -1.76 9.82
N LEU A 393 10.27 -1.63 10.94
CA LEU A 393 10.45 -0.58 11.93
C LEU A 393 11.46 -1.05 12.98
N ARG A 394 12.46 -0.23 13.30
CA ARG A 394 13.49 -0.51 14.31
C ARG A 394 13.76 0.71 15.16
N VAL A 395 13.98 0.52 16.46
CA VAL A 395 14.44 1.61 17.31
C VAL A 395 15.97 1.67 17.28
N VAL A 396 16.51 2.86 17.00
CA VAL A 396 17.95 3.11 16.91
C VAL A 396 18.31 4.23 17.88
N THR A 397 19.44 4.08 18.58
CA THR A 397 19.99 5.14 19.45
C THR A 397 20.63 6.23 18.60
N GLY A 398 20.15 7.46 18.72
CA GLY A 398 20.64 8.62 17.99
C GLY A 398 22.07 8.98 18.39
N GLY A 399 23.05 8.53 17.60
CA GLY A 399 24.32 9.22 17.49
C GLY A 399 24.09 10.46 16.63
N GLY A 400 24.32 11.64 17.20
CA GLY A 400 24.13 12.91 16.50
C GLY A 400 24.88 12.93 15.17
N GLY A 401 24.21 13.45 14.13
CA GLY A 401 24.88 13.83 12.89
C GLY A 401 25.89 14.92 13.18
N GLY A 402 27.17 14.58 13.07
CA GLY A 402 28.30 15.48 13.18
C GLY A 402 29.57 14.68 12.98
N GLY A 403 30.31 14.96 11.90
CA GLY A 403 31.60 14.33 11.64
C GLY A 403 32.53 14.48 12.83
N GLY A 404 33.12 13.37 13.28
CA GLY A 404 33.99 13.34 14.45
C GLY A 404 34.48 11.93 14.71
N SER A 405 35.66 11.62 14.16
CA SER A 405 36.48 10.48 14.55
C SER A 405 36.73 10.50 16.06
N GLY A 406 36.46 9.39 16.76
CA GLY A 406 36.90 9.21 18.14
C GLY A 406 36.08 8.22 18.98
N GLY A 407 36.64 7.04 19.22
CA GLY A 407 36.22 6.13 20.31
C GLY A 407 36.12 4.67 19.88
N GLY A 408 37.24 3.95 19.84
CA GLY A 408 37.39 2.57 19.35
C GLY A 408 36.72 1.45 20.18
N GLY A 409 35.66 1.72 20.92
CA GLY A 409 34.87 0.73 21.68
C GLY A 409 33.82 -0.07 20.85
N PRO A 410 33.03 0.54 19.93
CA PRO A 410 31.93 -0.15 19.26
C PRO A 410 32.35 -0.96 18.02
N GLU A 411 33.60 -0.85 17.56
CA GLU A 411 34.05 -1.59 16.37
C GLU A 411 34.33 -3.06 16.64
N ARG A 412 34.87 -3.39 17.83
CA ARG A 412 35.16 -4.78 18.25
C ARG A 412 33.87 -5.57 18.49
N THR A 413 32.89 -4.99 19.19
CA THR A 413 31.59 -5.63 19.41
C THR A 413 30.74 -5.72 18.14
N ARG A 414 30.77 -4.70 17.25
CA ARG A 414 30.10 -4.77 15.94
C ARG A 414 30.69 -5.84 15.02
N ALA A 415 32.01 -6.03 15.02
CA ALA A 415 32.64 -7.07 14.23
C ALA A 415 32.24 -8.47 14.72
N VAL A 416 32.22 -8.67 16.04
CA VAL A 416 31.78 -9.92 16.69
C VAL A 416 30.29 -10.18 16.44
N HIS A 417 29.42 -9.19 16.65
CA HIS A 417 27.98 -9.31 16.36
C HIS A 417 27.72 -9.58 14.87
N LYS A 418 28.44 -8.92 13.96
CA LYS A 418 28.30 -9.12 12.51
C LYS A 418 28.78 -10.51 12.07
N LEU A 419 29.85 -11.04 12.68
CA LEU A 419 30.30 -12.41 12.41
C LEU A 419 29.32 -13.42 13.00
N ARG A 420 28.86 -13.22 14.22
CA ARG A 420 27.85 -14.05 14.90
C ARG A 420 26.54 -14.11 14.08
N ASP A 421 26.07 -12.97 13.59
CA ASP A 421 24.84 -12.89 12.80
C ASP A 421 25.01 -13.49 11.41
N LYS A 422 26.22 -13.41 10.82
CA LYS A 422 26.58 -14.12 9.59
C LYS A 422 26.61 -15.63 9.80
N VAL A 423 27.26 -16.12 10.86
CA VAL A 423 27.34 -17.55 11.21
C VAL A 423 25.94 -18.10 11.49
N ARG A 424 25.12 -17.37 12.27
CA ARG A 424 23.72 -17.72 12.52
C ARG A 424 22.90 -17.74 11.23
N SER A 425 23.01 -16.72 10.40
CA SER A 425 22.28 -16.65 9.11
C SER A 425 22.72 -17.75 8.14
N PHE A 426 24.01 -18.08 8.11
CA PHE A 426 24.55 -19.15 7.28
C PHE A 426 24.10 -20.52 7.76
N ALA A 427 24.15 -20.78 9.07
CA ALA A 427 23.67 -22.01 9.67
C ALA A 427 22.16 -22.21 9.47
N TYR A 428 21.38 -21.13 9.61
CA TYR A 428 19.95 -21.12 9.27
C TYR A 428 19.72 -21.44 7.79
N HIS A 429 20.45 -20.81 6.87
CA HIS A 429 20.35 -21.10 5.44
C HIS A 429 20.69 -22.55 5.10
N LYS A 430 21.71 -23.12 5.76
CA LYS A 430 22.12 -24.52 5.59
C LYS A 430 21.07 -25.47 6.16
N LYS A 431 20.48 -25.14 7.30
CA LYS A 431 19.37 -25.89 7.90
C LYS A 431 18.14 -25.87 7.01
N ASP A 432 17.68 -24.69 6.58
CA ASP A 432 16.54 -24.55 5.67
C ASP A 432 16.76 -25.30 4.34
N SER A 433 17.98 -25.21 3.78
CA SER A 433 18.34 -25.97 2.57
C SER A 433 18.35 -27.48 2.81
N TRP A 434 18.88 -27.93 3.96
CA TRP A 434 18.87 -29.33 4.36
C TRP A 434 17.44 -29.83 4.47
N GLU A 435 16.57 -29.10 5.19
CA GLU A 435 15.17 -29.43 5.41
C GLU A 435 14.36 -29.47 4.11
N ALA A 436 14.54 -28.50 3.22
CA ALA A 436 13.87 -28.47 1.93
C ALA A 436 14.31 -29.61 1.00
N LEU A 437 15.61 -29.95 0.99
CA LEU A 437 16.13 -31.03 0.16
C LEU A 437 15.72 -32.41 0.67
N THR A 438 15.77 -32.63 1.97
CA THR A 438 15.34 -33.87 2.61
C THR A 438 13.82 -34.06 2.48
N ALA A 439 13.01 -33.02 2.67
CA ALA A 439 11.57 -33.09 2.37
C ALA A 439 11.30 -33.43 0.89
N ARG A 440 12.05 -32.82 -0.04
CA ARG A 440 11.96 -33.12 -1.48
C ARG A 440 12.40 -34.54 -1.82
N LEU A 441 13.45 -35.05 -1.19
CA LEU A 441 13.90 -36.43 -1.34
C LEU A 441 12.85 -37.39 -0.80
N GLY A 442 12.30 -37.14 0.39
CA GLY A 442 11.19 -37.92 0.96
C GLY A 442 10.01 -38.00 -0.01
N LYS A 443 9.56 -36.86 -0.55
CA LYS A 443 8.49 -36.81 -1.56
C LYS A 443 8.83 -37.60 -2.82
N LYS A 444 10.07 -37.51 -3.33
CA LYS A 444 10.51 -38.23 -4.54
C LYS A 444 10.65 -39.73 -4.33
N CYS A 445 11.24 -40.16 -3.22
CA CYS A 445 11.41 -41.56 -2.88
C CYS A 445 10.05 -42.23 -2.66
N LEU A 446 9.14 -41.55 -1.97
CA LEU A 446 7.77 -42.01 -1.81
C LEU A 446 7.03 -42.11 -3.15
N ALA A 447 7.11 -41.06 -3.99
CA ALA A 447 6.54 -41.09 -5.33
C ALA A 447 7.14 -42.21 -6.21
N HIS A 448 8.44 -42.50 -6.07
CA HIS A 448 9.10 -43.59 -6.79
C HIS A 448 8.66 -44.98 -6.29
N GLY A 449 8.58 -45.18 -4.98
CA GLY A 449 8.07 -46.42 -4.38
C GLY A 449 6.63 -46.71 -4.81
N LEU A 450 5.78 -45.68 -4.79
CA LEU A 450 4.38 -45.77 -5.23
C LEU A 450 4.22 -45.93 -6.75
N LYS A 451 5.20 -45.51 -7.55
CA LYS A 451 5.22 -45.70 -9.01
C LYS A 451 5.58 -47.13 -9.43
N LYS A 452 6.30 -47.86 -8.58
CA LYS A 452 6.70 -49.27 -8.82
C LYS A 452 5.64 -50.28 -8.38
N LEU A 453 4.69 -49.88 -7.53
CA LEU A 453 3.59 -50.72 -7.09
C LEU A 453 2.59 -50.94 -8.23
N LYS A 454 2.58 -52.14 -8.80
CA LYS A 454 1.56 -52.55 -9.77
C LYS A 454 0.25 -52.85 -9.05
N GLU A 455 -0.89 -52.56 -9.68
CA GLU A 455 -2.22 -52.85 -9.13
C GLU A 455 -2.41 -54.36 -8.81
N SER A 456 -1.70 -55.22 -9.53
CA SER A 456 -1.62 -56.67 -9.30
C SER A 456 -0.86 -57.06 -8.02
N GLU A 457 0.06 -56.22 -7.53
CA GLU A 457 0.84 -56.44 -6.30
C GLU A 457 0.07 -55.96 -5.05
N ILE A 458 -0.90 -55.06 -5.23
CA ILE A 458 -1.76 -54.51 -4.15
C ILE A 458 -2.99 -55.40 -3.90
N ARG A 459 -3.50 -56.07 -4.94
CA ARG A 459 -4.67 -56.97 -4.83
C ARG A 459 -4.55 -58.07 -3.76
N PRO A 460 -3.38 -58.73 -3.58
CA PRO A 460 -3.19 -59.74 -2.53
C PRO A 460 -3.07 -59.13 -1.12
N LEU A 461 -2.51 -57.92 -1.01
CA LEU A 461 -2.30 -57.20 0.26
C LEU A 461 -3.60 -56.66 0.89
N ARG A 462 -4.71 -56.64 0.13
CA ARG A 462 -6.07 -56.37 0.65
C ARG A 462 -6.47 -57.28 1.82
N ARG A 463 -5.85 -58.45 1.97
CA ARG A 463 -6.24 -59.44 2.99
C ARG A 463 -5.42 -59.42 4.27
N SER A 464 -4.30 -58.68 4.35
CA SER A 464 -3.35 -58.84 5.47
C SER A 464 -3.15 -57.62 6.36
N THR A 465 -3.70 -56.44 6.04
CA THR A 465 -3.64 -55.27 6.94
C THR A 465 -4.87 -54.36 6.78
N PRO A 466 -5.55 -53.97 7.88
CA PRO A 466 -6.80 -53.19 7.84
C PRO A 466 -6.66 -51.80 7.18
N VAL A 467 -5.44 -51.24 7.17
CA VAL A 467 -5.09 -49.92 6.62
C VAL A 467 -5.20 -49.86 5.09
N LEU A 468 -4.71 -50.87 4.38
CA LEU A 468 -4.70 -50.91 2.92
C LEU A 468 -6.12 -51.08 2.35
N ASP A 469 -7.01 -51.74 3.10
CA ASP A 469 -8.40 -51.93 2.71
C ASP A 469 -9.19 -50.62 2.81
N GLN A 470 -8.89 -49.79 3.82
CA GLN A 470 -9.42 -48.44 3.99
C GLN A 470 -8.95 -47.49 2.87
N ILE A 471 -7.66 -47.55 2.51
CA ILE A 471 -7.06 -46.75 1.42
C ILE A 471 -7.67 -47.11 0.05
N SER A 472 -7.99 -48.39 -0.19
CA SER A 472 -8.53 -48.83 -1.48
C SER A 472 -9.95 -48.31 -1.77
N ARG A 473 -10.73 -47.95 -0.73
CA ARG A 473 -12.09 -47.40 -0.85
C ARG A 473 -12.12 -45.96 -1.37
N PHE A 474 -11.00 -45.24 -1.26
CA PHE A 474 -10.89 -43.84 -1.70
C PHE A 474 -10.47 -43.67 -3.16
N ARG A 475 -10.15 -44.77 -3.88
CA ARG A 475 -9.79 -44.73 -5.31
C ARG A 475 -11.00 -45.04 -6.18
N LYS A 476 -11.56 -44.01 -6.84
CA LYS A 476 -12.58 -44.15 -7.89
C LYS A 476 -11.91 -44.26 -9.27
N GLU A 477 -12.53 -44.97 -10.21
CA GLU A 477 -12.08 -44.98 -11.61
C GLU A 477 -11.99 -43.54 -12.15
N GLY A 478 -10.85 -43.20 -12.78
CA GLY A 478 -10.60 -41.86 -13.33
C GLY A 478 -9.91 -40.86 -12.38
N MET A 479 -9.61 -41.21 -11.12
CA MET A 479 -8.80 -40.33 -10.25
C MET A 479 -7.36 -40.19 -10.74
N LYS A 480 -6.89 -38.94 -10.92
CA LYS A 480 -5.49 -38.65 -11.23
C LYS A 480 -4.58 -39.05 -10.06
N THR A 481 -3.41 -39.61 -10.37
CA THR A 481 -2.40 -40.11 -9.42
C THR A 481 -2.03 -39.12 -8.31
N ASP A 482 -2.01 -37.83 -8.62
CA ASP A 482 -1.64 -36.75 -7.69
C ASP A 482 -2.69 -36.48 -6.60
N HIS A 483 -3.97 -36.72 -6.90
CA HIS A 483 -5.07 -36.53 -5.93
C HIS A 483 -5.18 -37.72 -4.98
N TRP A 484 -4.94 -38.93 -5.50
CA TRP A 484 -4.85 -40.16 -4.73
C TRP A 484 -3.66 -40.15 -3.76
N PHE A 485 -2.52 -39.58 -4.20
CA PHE A 485 -1.32 -39.38 -3.39
C PHE A 485 -1.58 -38.59 -2.11
N LYS A 486 -2.26 -37.43 -2.20
CA LYS A 486 -2.57 -36.60 -1.02
C LYS A 486 -3.45 -37.31 0.01
N THR A 487 -4.40 -38.12 -0.45
CA THR A 487 -5.31 -38.85 0.43
C THR A 487 -4.60 -40.01 1.12
N LEU A 488 -3.74 -40.73 0.40
CA LEU A 488 -2.98 -41.86 0.93
C LEU A 488 -1.96 -41.42 1.99
N LEU A 489 -1.34 -40.26 1.78
CA LEU A 489 -0.41 -39.65 2.71
C LEU A 489 -1.11 -39.21 4.01
N LYS A 490 -2.32 -38.65 3.92
CA LYS A 490 -3.14 -38.29 5.08
C LYS A 490 -3.55 -39.51 5.92
N VAL A 491 -3.88 -40.63 5.28
CA VAL A 491 -4.26 -41.86 5.99
C VAL A 491 -3.03 -42.48 6.67
N TRP A 492 -1.89 -42.55 5.97
CA TRP A 492 -0.63 -43.02 6.58
C TRP A 492 -0.21 -42.16 7.78
N LEU A 493 -0.37 -40.84 7.69
CA LEU A 493 -0.12 -39.90 8.80
C LEU A 493 -1.04 -40.10 10.01
N GLN A 494 -2.24 -40.66 9.82
CA GLN A 494 -3.16 -40.98 10.92
C GLN A 494 -2.74 -42.27 11.67
N ASP A 495 -2.09 -43.22 10.98
CA ASP A 495 -1.67 -44.51 11.56
C ASP A 495 -0.29 -44.49 12.24
N VAL A 496 0.62 -43.61 11.83
CA VAL A 496 1.98 -43.52 12.43
C VAL A 496 1.95 -42.98 13.88
N GLY A 497 0.76 -42.71 14.42
CA GLY A 497 0.53 -42.37 15.83
C GLY A 497 0.47 -40.86 16.06
N GLY A 498 -0.49 -40.44 16.87
CA GLY A 498 -0.80 -39.05 17.19
C GLY A 498 0.34 -38.31 17.90
N ALA A 499 1.25 -37.72 17.12
CA ALA A 499 1.94 -36.50 17.50
C ALA A 499 1.22 -35.34 16.80
N ALA A 500 0.26 -34.75 17.50
CA ALA A 500 -0.26 -33.45 17.14
C ALA A 500 0.93 -32.47 16.98
N GLU A 501 0.92 -31.68 15.90
CA GLU A 501 1.88 -30.60 15.55
C GLU A 501 3.08 -30.88 14.60
N ALA A 502 3.16 -31.99 13.86
CA ALA A 502 4.19 -32.13 12.81
C ALA A 502 3.66 -31.85 11.39
N ASP A 503 4.24 -30.85 10.73
CA ASP A 503 4.09 -30.56 9.30
C ASP A 503 4.37 -31.81 8.44
N GLU A 504 3.61 -32.03 7.36
CA GLU A 504 3.74 -33.15 6.42
C GLU A 504 5.20 -33.27 5.93
N GLU A 505 5.85 -32.13 5.72
CA GLU A 505 7.24 -32.05 5.30
C GLU A 505 8.22 -32.46 6.41
N ALA A 506 7.91 -32.20 7.68
CA ALA A 506 8.78 -32.54 8.81
C ALA A 506 8.82 -34.06 9.07
N VAL A 507 7.70 -34.75 8.87
CA VAL A 507 7.59 -36.21 9.01
C VAL A 507 8.37 -36.92 7.91
N LEU A 508 8.15 -36.54 6.65
CA LEU A 508 8.88 -37.10 5.49
C LEU A 508 10.39 -36.87 5.59
N ARG A 509 10.78 -35.80 6.26
CA ARG A 509 12.18 -35.48 6.54
C ARG A 509 12.79 -36.41 7.58
N LYS A 510 12.26 -36.39 8.80
CA LYS A 510 12.86 -37.04 9.99
C LYS A 510 12.74 -38.56 9.97
N LEU A 511 11.60 -39.09 9.52
CA LEU A 511 11.32 -40.52 9.59
C LEU A 511 11.68 -41.28 8.31
N PHE A 512 11.87 -40.59 7.18
CA PHE A 512 12.08 -41.25 5.89
C PHE A 512 13.37 -40.79 5.19
N ALA A 513 13.51 -39.49 4.89
CA ALA A 513 14.64 -39.01 4.12
C ALA A 513 15.96 -39.01 4.91
N GLU A 514 15.94 -38.56 6.17
CA GLU A 514 17.15 -38.45 7.00
C GLU A 514 17.73 -39.81 7.42
N GLN A 515 16.90 -40.85 7.55
CA GLN A 515 17.35 -42.22 7.81
C GLN A 515 17.97 -42.89 6.59
N ALA A 516 17.59 -42.46 5.38
CA ALA A 516 18.10 -42.99 4.12
C ALA A 516 19.33 -42.24 3.58
N LEU A 517 19.76 -41.18 4.24
CA LEU A 517 21.00 -40.46 3.89
C LEU A 517 22.22 -41.22 4.41
N PRO A 518 23.38 -41.12 3.72
CA PRO A 518 24.64 -41.64 4.24
C PRO A 518 24.93 -41.10 5.64
N GLU A 519 25.37 -41.98 6.52
CA GLU A 519 25.64 -41.68 7.93
C GLU A 519 26.64 -40.52 8.06
N ASP A 520 27.74 -40.57 7.32
CA ASP A 520 28.78 -39.53 7.26
C ASP A 520 28.20 -38.14 6.97
N LEU A 521 27.18 -38.04 6.12
CA LEU A 521 26.56 -36.77 5.72
C LEU A 521 25.67 -36.22 6.84
N ARG A 522 24.90 -37.10 7.49
CA ARG A 522 24.03 -36.75 8.61
C ARG A 522 24.86 -36.32 9.82
N GLU A 523 25.91 -37.07 10.13
CA GLU A 523 26.85 -36.75 11.20
C GLU A 523 27.60 -35.45 10.93
N ALA A 524 28.05 -35.22 9.70
CA ALA A 524 28.67 -33.94 9.33
C ALA A 524 27.71 -32.76 9.50
N PHE A 525 26.43 -32.91 9.15
CA PHE A 525 25.43 -31.87 9.34
C PHE A 525 25.11 -31.62 10.83
N LEU A 526 24.94 -32.67 11.63
CA LEU A 526 24.70 -32.57 13.06
C LEU A 526 25.91 -31.95 13.79
N SER A 527 27.11 -32.41 13.46
CA SER A 527 28.38 -31.87 13.96
C SER A 527 28.51 -30.38 13.62
N PHE A 528 28.18 -29.98 12.39
CA PHE A 528 28.15 -28.57 12.00
C PHE A 528 27.15 -27.74 12.82
N GLN A 529 25.93 -28.24 13.06
CA GLN A 529 24.93 -27.53 13.88
C GLN A 529 25.40 -27.39 15.34
N LEU A 530 25.96 -28.46 15.92
CA LEU A 530 26.50 -28.45 17.29
C LEU A 530 27.67 -27.48 17.43
N GLN A 531 28.59 -27.44 16.46
CA GLN A 531 29.70 -26.49 16.43
C GLN A 531 29.22 -25.04 16.32
N VAL A 532 28.18 -24.78 15.54
CA VAL A 532 27.56 -23.46 15.44
C VAL A 532 26.92 -23.05 16.77
N GLU A 533 26.15 -23.92 17.40
CA GLU A 533 25.53 -23.63 18.71
C GLU A 533 26.58 -23.39 19.79
N GLY A 534 27.62 -24.23 19.85
CA GLY A 534 28.76 -24.06 20.75
C GLY A 534 29.47 -22.72 20.53
N TYR A 535 29.72 -22.33 19.28
CA TYR A 535 30.29 -21.03 18.93
C TYR A 535 29.39 -19.87 19.37
N LEU A 536 28.08 -19.94 19.10
CA LEU A 536 27.12 -18.90 19.50
C LEU A 536 27.04 -18.74 21.01
N LEU A 537 27.08 -19.83 21.77
CA LEU A 537 27.06 -19.82 23.24
C LEU A 537 28.36 -19.23 23.81
N ALA A 538 29.52 -19.67 23.32
CA ALA A 538 30.82 -19.15 23.74
C ALA A 538 30.95 -17.63 23.47
N GLU A 539 30.51 -17.18 22.31
CA GLU A 539 30.50 -15.75 21.94
C GLU A 539 29.49 -14.95 22.77
N ASN A 540 28.34 -15.53 23.14
CA ASN A 540 27.39 -14.85 24.03
C ASN A 540 27.96 -14.66 25.44
N VAL A 541 28.68 -15.64 25.98
CA VAL A 541 29.37 -15.54 27.27
C VAL A 541 30.48 -14.50 27.20
N SER A 542 31.34 -14.56 26.19
CA SER A 542 32.45 -13.60 26.01
C SER A 542 31.95 -12.16 25.79
N THR A 543 30.86 -11.97 25.04
CA THR A 543 30.24 -10.65 24.87
C THR A 543 29.55 -10.15 26.14
N GLN A 544 28.93 -11.02 26.94
CA GLN A 544 28.37 -10.64 28.24
C GLN A 544 29.45 -10.26 29.26
N GLU A 545 30.56 -10.98 29.28
CA GLU A 545 31.73 -10.68 30.12
C GLU A 545 32.33 -9.32 29.75
N LEU A 546 32.58 -9.07 28.45
CA LEU A 546 33.04 -7.76 27.96
C LEU A 546 32.07 -6.61 28.28
N LEU A 547 30.76 -6.84 28.18
CA LEU A 547 29.72 -5.86 28.55
C LEU A 547 29.62 -5.66 30.07
N SER A 548 30.05 -6.62 30.88
CA SER A 548 30.11 -6.54 32.34
C SER A 548 31.37 -5.81 32.82
N GLU A 549 32.50 -6.02 32.14
CA GLU A 549 33.76 -5.29 32.37
C GLU A 549 33.64 -3.82 31.96
N MET A 550 33.05 -3.55 30.79
CA MET A 550 32.71 -2.18 30.37
C MET A 550 31.74 -1.48 31.33
N ARG A 551 30.82 -2.23 31.94
CA ARG A 551 29.91 -1.69 32.97
C ARG A 551 30.63 -1.37 34.27
N LYS A 552 31.74 -2.03 34.59
CA LYS A 552 32.56 -1.76 35.76
C LYS A 552 33.55 -0.60 35.53
N GLU A 553 34.13 -0.49 34.33
CA GLU A 553 35.04 0.61 33.97
C GLU A 553 34.33 1.97 33.83
N TYR A 554 33.05 1.98 33.43
CA TYR A 554 32.24 3.21 33.29
C TYR A 554 31.14 3.35 34.37
N GLY A 555 31.15 2.50 35.40
CA GLY A 555 30.07 2.33 36.38
C GLY A 555 30.25 3.07 37.70
N GLY A 556 30.88 4.25 37.69
CA GLY A 556 30.94 5.15 38.85
C GLY A 556 29.91 6.27 38.75
N GLY A 557 28.62 5.95 38.94
CA GLY A 557 27.56 6.94 39.17
C GLY A 557 26.48 7.04 38.08
N GLY A 558 25.22 6.85 38.48
CA GLY A 558 24.04 7.34 37.76
C GLY A 558 23.50 6.44 36.65
N ALA A 559 22.69 5.44 37.02
CA ALA A 559 21.80 4.75 36.09
C ALA A 559 20.62 5.67 35.69
N ALA A 560 20.87 6.61 34.79
CA ALA A 560 19.86 7.38 34.06
C ALA A 560 20.46 7.82 32.71
N GLY A 561 20.73 6.85 31.85
CA GLY A 561 21.15 7.12 30.48
C GLY A 561 20.00 7.74 29.69
N ASP A 562 20.27 8.88 29.07
CA ASP A 562 19.37 9.74 28.30
C ASP A 562 18.61 8.98 27.19
N ARG A 563 17.45 8.39 27.54
CA ARG A 563 16.50 7.71 26.61
C ARG A 563 15.89 8.68 25.57
N SER A 564 16.14 9.99 25.69
CA SER A 564 15.57 11.04 24.82
C SER A 564 16.10 11.01 23.37
N LYS A 565 17.13 10.22 23.07
CA LYS A 565 17.77 10.17 21.74
C LYS A 565 17.39 8.97 20.88
N MET A 566 16.47 8.11 21.32
CA MET A 566 16.05 6.96 20.53
C MET A 566 15.01 7.38 19.46
N VAL A 567 15.17 6.90 18.23
CA VAL A 567 14.28 7.21 17.09
C VAL A 567 13.87 5.92 16.38
N VAL A 568 12.63 5.85 15.89
CA VAL A 568 12.17 4.75 15.05
C VAL A 568 12.70 4.94 13.63
N ALA A 569 13.70 4.13 13.26
CA ALA A 569 14.19 3.98 11.91
C ALA A 569 13.26 3.09 11.08
N VAL A 570 13.03 3.50 9.83
CA VAL A 570 12.20 2.77 8.87
C VAL A 570 13.14 2.13 7.84
N GLU A 571 13.18 0.82 7.75
CA GLU A 571 14.05 0.07 6.84
C GLU A 571 13.26 -0.70 5.78
N ALA A 572 13.78 -0.70 4.55
CA ALA A 572 13.25 -1.48 3.45
C ALA A 572 13.70 -2.95 3.58
N PRO A 573 12.78 -3.92 3.45
CA PRO A 573 13.07 -5.33 3.73
C PRO A 573 13.73 -6.03 2.53
N MET A 574 15.05 -5.88 2.38
CA MET A 574 15.80 -6.33 1.19
C MET A 574 15.52 -7.78 0.77
N ARG A 575 15.47 -8.73 1.72
CA ARG A 575 15.19 -10.16 1.40
C ARG A 575 13.83 -10.38 0.72
N PHE A 576 12.84 -9.53 1.01
CA PHE A 576 11.50 -9.62 0.40
C PHE A 576 11.46 -8.93 -0.96
N ILE A 577 12.19 -7.82 -1.11
CA ILE A 577 12.42 -7.16 -2.39
C ILE A 577 13.01 -8.16 -3.39
N GLU A 578 14.09 -8.84 -3.02
CA GLU A 578 14.76 -9.81 -3.89
C GLU A 578 13.88 -11.01 -4.25
N ARG A 579 13.14 -11.55 -3.28
CA ARG A 579 12.19 -12.65 -3.52
C ARG A 579 11.06 -12.24 -4.47
N ARG A 580 10.57 -11.00 -4.40
CA ARG A 580 9.56 -10.50 -5.36
C ARG A 580 10.15 -10.31 -6.75
N LEU A 581 11.35 -9.75 -6.89
CA LEU A 581 12.03 -9.66 -8.20
C LEU A 581 12.17 -11.04 -8.86
N LEU A 582 12.52 -12.07 -8.07
CA LEU A 582 12.58 -13.46 -8.54
C LEU A 582 11.21 -13.97 -9.00
N ARG A 583 10.15 -13.74 -8.22
CA ARG A 583 8.79 -14.18 -8.57
C ARG A 583 8.22 -13.50 -9.81
N TYR A 584 8.59 -12.24 -10.03
CA TYR A 584 8.21 -11.52 -11.24
C TYR A 584 8.96 -12.00 -12.49
N GLY A 585 9.96 -12.88 -12.33
CA GLY A 585 10.79 -13.38 -13.42
C GLY A 585 11.81 -12.35 -13.91
N LEU A 586 12.05 -11.30 -13.13
CA LEU A 586 13.03 -10.25 -13.43
C LEU A 586 14.46 -10.71 -13.12
N VAL A 587 14.61 -11.65 -12.18
CA VAL A 587 15.88 -12.29 -11.86
C VAL A 587 15.75 -13.81 -11.74
N ASP A 588 16.86 -14.53 -11.85
CA ASP A 588 16.96 -15.96 -11.58
C ASP A 588 17.17 -16.28 -10.09
N ARG A 589 17.22 -17.58 -9.73
CA ARG A 589 17.45 -18.03 -8.33
C ARG A 589 18.80 -17.60 -7.76
N ARG A 590 19.75 -17.23 -8.60
CA ARG A 590 21.09 -16.73 -8.22
C ARG A 590 21.09 -15.19 -8.11
N GLY A 591 19.97 -14.53 -8.40
CA GLY A 591 19.84 -13.07 -8.38
C GLY A 591 20.26 -12.39 -9.69
N ASN A 592 20.57 -13.14 -10.75
CA ASN A 592 20.99 -12.58 -12.03
C ASN A 592 19.78 -12.06 -12.83
N PRO A 593 19.88 -10.90 -13.49
CA PRO A 593 18.84 -10.35 -14.37
C PRO A 593 18.33 -11.35 -15.43
N ARG A 594 17.04 -11.31 -15.79
CA ARG A 594 16.45 -12.13 -16.88
C ARG A 594 15.72 -11.26 -17.90
N CYS A 595 15.67 -11.75 -19.14
CA CYS A 595 14.80 -11.17 -20.16
C CYS A 595 13.31 -11.49 -19.85
N VAL A 596 12.44 -10.54 -20.16
CA VAL A 596 10.98 -10.66 -20.01
C VAL A 596 10.38 -10.89 -21.40
N HIS A 597 10.17 -12.15 -21.76
CA HIS A 597 9.75 -12.53 -23.11
C HIS A 597 8.39 -11.95 -23.52
N GLU A 598 7.49 -11.68 -22.59
CA GLU A 598 6.16 -11.13 -22.88
C GLU A 598 6.20 -9.70 -23.45
N LEU A 599 7.32 -8.99 -23.28
CA LEU A 599 7.52 -7.63 -23.77
C LEU A 599 8.21 -7.58 -25.14
N VAL A 600 8.71 -8.70 -25.67
CA VAL A 600 9.52 -8.72 -26.91
C VAL A 600 8.76 -8.16 -28.12
N LEU A 601 7.43 -8.33 -28.16
CA LEU A 601 6.57 -7.81 -29.23
C LEU A 601 6.14 -6.34 -29.03
N GLN A 602 6.48 -5.72 -27.89
CA GLN A 602 6.18 -4.32 -27.61
C GLN A 602 7.13 -3.39 -28.36
N ASP A 603 6.74 -2.13 -28.52
CA ASP A 603 7.62 -1.09 -29.06
C ASP A 603 8.78 -0.81 -28.09
N ASP A 604 9.97 -0.43 -28.58
CA ASP A 604 11.18 -0.28 -27.75
C ASP A 604 10.95 0.68 -26.57
N ALA A 605 10.38 1.86 -26.86
CA ALA A 605 10.01 2.84 -25.83
C ALA A 605 9.07 2.25 -24.76
N LEU A 606 8.06 1.45 -25.15
CA LEU A 606 7.13 0.84 -24.20
C LEU A 606 7.80 -0.25 -23.34
N ILE A 607 8.81 -0.95 -23.87
CA ILE A 607 9.63 -1.88 -23.07
C ILE A 607 10.36 -1.10 -21.99
N VAL A 608 11.02 0.01 -22.36
CA VAL A 608 11.73 0.89 -21.42
C VAL A 608 10.76 1.46 -20.38
N SER A 609 9.60 2.00 -20.80
CA SER A 609 8.57 2.55 -19.91
C SER A 609 8.03 1.52 -18.91
N TRP A 610 7.93 0.24 -19.28
CA TRP A 610 7.54 -0.83 -18.34
C TRP A 610 8.57 -1.03 -17.21
N PHE A 611 9.86 -1.15 -17.55
CA PHE A 611 10.93 -1.31 -16.56
C PHE A 611 11.12 -0.03 -15.72
N ALA A 612 11.08 1.14 -16.37
CA ALA A 612 11.19 2.44 -15.73
C ALA A 612 10.04 2.66 -14.73
N GLY A 613 8.81 2.32 -15.10
CA GLY A 613 7.65 2.41 -14.21
C GLY A 613 7.75 1.49 -13.00
N LEU A 614 8.27 0.26 -13.17
CA LEU A 614 8.56 -0.62 -12.04
C LEU A 614 9.60 -0.02 -11.08
N ALA A 615 10.71 0.51 -11.62
CA ALA A 615 11.72 1.19 -10.81
C ALA A 615 11.11 2.38 -10.07
N ARG A 616 10.40 3.27 -10.78
CA ARG A 616 9.75 4.47 -10.22
C ARG A 616 8.88 4.14 -9.02
N ARG A 617 7.99 3.13 -9.13
CA ARG A 617 7.09 2.74 -8.04
C ARG A 617 7.82 2.22 -6.81
N TRP A 618 8.82 1.36 -7.00
CA TRP A 618 9.60 0.78 -5.91
C TRP A 618 10.48 1.83 -5.21
N LEU A 619 11.20 2.64 -5.99
CA LEU A 619 12.05 3.70 -5.44
C LEU A 619 11.21 4.74 -4.71
N ARG A 620 10.04 5.12 -5.25
CA ARG A 620 9.12 6.04 -4.57
C ARG A 620 8.58 5.47 -3.25
N TRP A 621 8.20 4.18 -3.22
CA TRP A 621 7.69 3.53 -2.01
C TRP A 621 8.74 3.49 -0.89
N PHE A 622 9.99 3.20 -1.25
CA PHE A 622 11.09 3.07 -0.29
C PHE A 622 11.91 4.36 -0.11
N ALA A 623 11.47 5.50 -0.65
CA ALA A 623 12.24 6.74 -0.68
C ALA A 623 12.67 7.24 0.71
N ASP A 624 11.81 7.06 1.72
CA ASP A 624 12.07 7.51 3.09
C ASP A 624 12.76 6.41 3.95
N ALA A 625 13.24 5.31 3.35
CA ALA A 625 13.87 4.21 4.07
C ALA A 625 15.36 4.49 4.39
N ALA A 626 15.83 4.10 5.58
CA ALA A 626 17.21 4.31 6.01
C ALA A 626 18.25 3.62 5.10
N ASN A 627 17.90 2.48 4.49
CA ASN A 627 18.72 1.75 3.53
C ASN A 627 18.33 2.01 2.06
N PHE A 628 17.74 3.18 1.74
CA PHE A 628 17.28 3.51 0.38
C PHE A 628 18.36 3.33 -0.69
N ARG A 629 19.61 3.75 -0.46
CA ARG A 629 20.72 3.56 -1.42
C ARG A 629 20.93 2.10 -1.80
N GLN A 630 20.73 1.17 -0.86
CA GLN A 630 20.82 -0.26 -1.13
C GLN A 630 19.64 -0.76 -1.97
N VAL A 631 18.44 -0.25 -1.71
CA VAL A 631 17.24 -0.52 -2.51
C VAL A 631 17.45 -0.02 -3.94
N GLU A 632 17.90 1.23 -4.09
CA GLU A 632 18.17 1.86 -5.38
C GLU A 632 19.16 1.05 -6.22
N ALA A 633 20.33 0.74 -5.66
CA ALA A 633 21.34 -0.06 -6.35
C ALA A 633 20.82 -1.44 -6.76
N THR A 634 20.02 -2.08 -5.90
CA THR A 634 19.48 -3.42 -6.16
C THR A 634 18.38 -3.39 -7.21
N VAL A 635 17.38 -2.52 -7.06
CA VAL A 635 16.19 -2.47 -7.91
C VAL A 635 16.54 -1.86 -9.27
N ALA A 636 17.12 -0.65 -9.30
CA ALA A 636 17.45 0.02 -10.55
C ALA A 636 18.49 -0.79 -11.35
N GLY A 637 19.54 -1.29 -10.69
CA GLY A 637 20.58 -2.09 -11.34
C GLY A 637 20.06 -3.39 -11.96
N ARG A 638 19.23 -4.15 -11.22
CA ARG A 638 18.65 -5.40 -11.73
C ARG A 638 17.63 -5.15 -12.84
N LEU A 639 16.76 -4.16 -12.69
CA LEU A 639 15.75 -3.82 -13.70
C LEU A 639 16.41 -3.30 -14.99
N ARG A 640 17.44 -2.44 -14.90
CA ARG A 640 18.19 -1.94 -16.06
C ARG A 640 18.79 -3.08 -16.87
N ARG A 641 19.48 -4.02 -16.20
CA ARG A 641 20.08 -5.18 -16.88
C ARG A 641 19.02 -6.11 -17.48
N SER A 642 17.89 -6.32 -16.82
CA SER A 642 16.78 -7.09 -17.37
C SER A 642 16.13 -6.40 -18.58
N CYS A 643 16.05 -5.06 -18.58
CA CYS A 643 15.60 -4.27 -19.72
C CYS A 643 16.54 -4.43 -20.91
N VAL A 644 17.85 -4.23 -20.71
CA VAL A 644 18.89 -4.43 -21.74
C VAL A 644 18.80 -5.84 -22.32
N ARG A 645 18.68 -6.88 -21.48
CA ARG A 645 18.52 -8.28 -21.93
C ARG A 645 17.27 -8.48 -22.78
N THR A 646 16.18 -7.82 -22.42
CA THR A 646 14.91 -7.92 -23.17
C THR A 646 15.05 -7.27 -24.55
N LEU A 647 15.64 -6.08 -24.62
CA LEU A 647 15.92 -5.38 -25.88
C LEU A 647 16.94 -6.14 -26.75
N ALA A 648 17.99 -6.69 -26.13
CA ALA A 648 18.99 -7.52 -26.81
C ALA A 648 18.36 -8.76 -27.46
N VAL A 649 17.46 -9.45 -26.74
CA VAL A 649 16.69 -10.59 -27.28
C VAL A 649 15.78 -10.17 -28.42
N LYS A 650 15.05 -9.04 -28.27
CA LYS A 650 14.16 -8.52 -29.31
C LYS A 650 14.90 -8.24 -30.61
N HIS A 651 16.03 -7.55 -30.53
CA HIS A 651 16.82 -7.15 -31.70
C HIS A 651 17.90 -8.17 -32.10
N ARG A 652 17.95 -9.33 -31.44
CA ARG A 652 18.94 -10.41 -31.67
C ARG A 652 20.40 -9.91 -31.66
N MET A 653 20.74 -9.08 -30.67
CA MET A 653 22.07 -8.49 -30.51
C MET A 653 22.69 -8.82 -29.14
N ALA A 654 23.98 -8.56 -28.98
CA ALA A 654 24.67 -8.75 -27.70
C ALA A 654 24.28 -7.68 -26.67
N GLU A 655 24.28 -8.02 -25.37
CA GLU A 655 23.82 -7.13 -24.28
C GLU A 655 24.56 -5.79 -24.24
N ASN A 656 25.88 -5.81 -24.44
CA ASN A 656 26.77 -4.66 -24.49
C ASN A 656 26.58 -3.76 -25.73
N VAL A 657 25.98 -4.29 -26.81
CA VAL A 657 25.58 -3.48 -27.97
C VAL A 657 24.22 -2.83 -27.71
N ALA A 658 23.27 -3.59 -27.15
CA ALA A 658 21.97 -3.06 -26.76
C ALA A 658 22.09 -1.94 -25.73
N GLU A 659 22.94 -2.10 -24.71
CA GLU A 659 23.16 -1.09 -23.68
C GLU A 659 23.69 0.23 -24.25
N ARG A 660 24.56 0.18 -25.26
CA ARG A 660 25.07 1.38 -25.95
C ARG A 660 24.01 2.00 -26.87
N ARG A 661 23.28 1.17 -27.62
CA ARG A 661 22.26 1.63 -28.56
C ARG A 661 21.10 2.36 -27.87
N PHE A 662 20.68 1.87 -26.71
CA PHE A 662 19.56 2.44 -25.94
C PHE A 662 20.04 3.23 -24.72
N ALA A 663 21.29 3.71 -24.73
CA ALA A 663 21.88 4.39 -23.59
C ALA A 663 21.06 5.62 -23.16
N GLU A 664 20.70 6.49 -24.11
CA GLU A 664 19.93 7.72 -23.87
C GLU A 664 18.57 7.44 -23.20
N GLU A 665 17.82 6.47 -23.73
CA GLU A 665 16.51 6.03 -23.19
C GLU A 665 16.65 5.41 -21.78
N LEU A 666 17.73 4.65 -21.55
CA LEU A 666 18.00 4.05 -20.23
C LEU A 666 18.49 5.07 -19.20
N THR A 667 19.17 6.14 -19.63
CA THR A 667 19.63 7.21 -18.75
C THR A 667 18.56 8.23 -18.41
N ALA A 668 17.60 8.47 -19.30
CA ALA A 668 16.47 9.37 -19.06
C ALA A 668 15.42 8.83 -18.07
N THR A 669 15.65 7.65 -17.50
CA THR A 669 14.69 6.96 -16.63
C THR A 669 15.30 6.65 -15.26
N PRO A 670 14.50 6.29 -14.25
CA PRO A 670 14.99 5.88 -12.91
C PRO A 670 15.88 4.63 -12.91
N LEU A 671 16.24 4.11 -14.09
CA LEU A 671 17.15 2.99 -14.30
C LEU A 671 18.61 3.44 -14.35
N ALA A 672 18.89 4.75 -14.45
CA ALA A 672 20.24 5.31 -14.35
C ALA A 672 20.81 5.11 -12.94
N GLY A 673 21.56 4.03 -12.74
CA GLY A 673 22.28 3.80 -11.48
C GLY A 673 23.57 4.62 -11.39
N GLY A 674 23.87 5.14 -10.20
CA GLY A 674 25.24 5.35 -9.71
C GLY A 674 25.80 6.77 -9.75
N ASP A 675 25.52 7.57 -10.77
CA ASP A 675 26.21 8.85 -10.96
C ASP A 675 25.24 10.04 -10.80
N SER A 676 25.26 10.62 -9.60
CA SER A 676 24.88 12.01 -9.25
C SER A 676 23.82 12.68 -10.16
N SER A 677 22.54 12.33 -9.98
CA SER A 677 21.36 13.17 -10.31
C SER A 677 20.00 12.48 -10.03
N SER A 678 19.97 11.19 -9.70
CA SER A 678 18.71 10.48 -9.38
C SER A 678 18.00 10.98 -8.12
N GLY A 679 18.75 11.64 -7.22
CA GLY A 679 18.20 12.33 -6.04
C GLY A 679 17.25 13.46 -6.42
N ASP A 680 17.57 14.28 -7.43
CA ASP A 680 16.79 15.48 -7.78
C ASP A 680 15.55 15.16 -8.62
N LEU A 681 15.55 14.06 -9.40
CA LEU A 681 14.38 13.63 -10.17
C LEU A 681 13.26 12.99 -9.29
N LEU A 682 13.59 12.62 -8.04
CA LEU A 682 12.64 11.99 -7.11
C LEU A 682 12.42 12.79 -5.81
N ALA A 683 13.33 13.69 -5.45
CA ALA A 683 13.19 14.60 -4.32
C ALA A 683 12.53 15.92 -4.78
N GLY A 684 11.20 15.97 -4.69
CA GLY A 684 10.51 17.25 -4.55
C GLY A 684 10.91 17.90 -3.23
N GLY A 685 12.05 18.60 -3.25
CA GLY A 685 12.40 19.66 -2.32
C GLY A 685 11.69 20.95 -2.70
N ASP A 686 11.40 21.77 -1.71
CA ASP A 686 10.51 22.94 -1.70
C ASP A 686 11.05 24.16 -2.47
N SER A 687 11.62 23.98 -3.66
CA SER A 687 12.18 25.09 -4.45
C SER A 687 11.75 25.00 -5.91
N GLY A 688 10.97 26.00 -6.33
CA GLY A 688 10.40 26.07 -7.68
C GLY A 688 11.43 26.14 -8.79
N SER A 689 11.31 25.23 -9.75
CA SER A 689 11.29 25.49 -11.20
C SER A 689 11.15 24.17 -11.96
N GLY A 690 10.13 24.12 -12.82
CA GLY A 690 9.70 23.09 -13.77
C GLY A 690 10.48 21.79 -13.94
N ASP A 691 9.86 20.68 -13.52
CA ASP A 691 9.65 19.53 -14.41
C ASP A 691 8.36 18.73 -14.04
N LEU A 692 7.56 18.44 -15.06
CA LEU A 692 6.08 18.39 -15.07
C LEU A 692 5.38 17.11 -14.56
N LEU A 693 6.02 16.28 -13.71
CA LEU A 693 5.43 15.00 -13.24
C LEU A 693 5.64 14.74 -11.74
N THR A 694 5.81 15.80 -10.96
CA THR A 694 6.24 15.81 -9.56
C THR A 694 5.10 16.23 -8.63
N GLY A 695 4.79 15.43 -7.60
CA GLY A 695 3.92 15.79 -6.45
C GLY A 695 2.41 15.98 -6.69
N GLU A 696 1.99 16.79 -7.66
CA GLU A 696 0.62 17.31 -7.78
C GLU A 696 -0.42 16.26 -8.20
N ASP A 697 -0.06 15.35 -9.09
CA ASP A 697 -0.93 14.26 -9.56
C ASP A 697 -1.17 13.17 -8.49
N GLU A 698 -0.40 13.12 -7.40
CA GLU A 698 -0.64 12.16 -6.30
C GLU A 698 -1.96 12.47 -5.58
N ALA A 699 -2.31 13.75 -5.50
CA ALA A 699 -3.57 14.20 -4.90
C ALA A 699 -4.79 13.84 -5.77
N LEU A 700 -4.61 13.67 -7.10
CA LEU A 700 -5.68 13.22 -7.99
C LEU A 700 -6.15 11.82 -7.61
N THR A 701 -5.21 10.92 -7.34
CA THR A 701 -5.54 9.49 -7.15
C THR A 701 -5.46 9.04 -5.70
N TYR A 702 -5.42 9.92 -4.69
CA TYR A 702 -5.29 9.52 -3.28
C TYR A 702 -4.06 8.61 -3.00
N GLY A 703 -3.00 8.74 -3.80
CA GLY A 703 -1.83 7.85 -3.76
C GLY A 703 -2.03 6.47 -4.39
N VAL A 704 -3.18 6.22 -5.03
CA VAL A 704 -3.55 4.94 -5.65
C VAL A 704 -2.71 4.63 -6.90
N ALA A 705 -2.32 5.65 -7.68
CA ALA A 705 -1.59 5.47 -8.94
C ALA A 705 -0.24 4.73 -8.79
N TYR A 706 0.47 4.87 -7.66
CA TYR A 706 1.75 4.18 -7.44
C TYR A 706 1.61 2.73 -6.98
N GLY A 707 0.44 2.33 -6.48
CA GLY A 707 0.21 1.00 -5.91
C GLY A 707 -0.10 -0.09 -6.94
N GLY A 708 -0.56 0.29 -8.13
CA GLY A 708 -1.52 -0.55 -8.84
C GLY A 708 -1.04 -1.67 -9.72
N LEU A 709 0.25 -1.78 -10.03
CA LEU A 709 0.59 -2.62 -11.18
C LEU A 709 2.03 -3.11 -11.22
N CYS A 710 2.65 -3.33 -10.07
CA CYS A 710 3.94 -4.01 -10.00
C CYS A 710 3.92 -5.45 -10.56
N ALA A 711 2.74 -6.07 -10.67
CA ALA A 711 2.55 -7.49 -10.98
C ALA A 711 1.76 -7.76 -12.27
N LEU A 712 1.73 -6.83 -13.23
CA LEU A 712 1.06 -7.00 -14.52
C LEU A 712 1.99 -6.69 -15.70
N THR A 713 1.85 -7.48 -16.76
CA THR A 713 2.45 -7.21 -18.07
C THR A 713 1.35 -7.21 -19.12
N LEU A 714 1.40 -6.27 -20.07
CA LEU A 714 0.55 -6.28 -21.25
C LEU A 714 1.32 -6.99 -22.37
N GLU A 715 0.84 -8.14 -22.81
CA GLU A 715 1.41 -8.86 -23.95
C GLU A 715 0.71 -8.39 -25.22
N ARG A 716 1.47 -7.81 -26.16
CA ARG A 716 0.92 -7.33 -27.43
C ARG A 716 0.47 -8.53 -28.27
N VAL A 717 -0.77 -8.47 -28.77
CA VAL A 717 -1.37 -9.45 -29.67
C VAL A 717 -1.60 -8.78 -31.03
N ALA A 718 -1.29 -9.48 -32.11
CA ALA A 718 -1.55 -9.01 -33.47
C ALA A 718 -3.06 -8.79 -33.67
N VAL A 719 -3.42 -7.67 -34.31
CA VAL A 719 -4.82 -7.25 -34.49
C VAL A 719 -5.26 -7.54 -35.93
N PRO A 720 -6.49 -8.04 -36.15
CA PRO A 720 -7.09 -8.03 -37.49
C PRO A 720 -7.43 -6.59 -37.94
N CYS A 721 -7.60 -6.32 -39.24
CA CYS A 721 -7.68 -4.99 -39.89
C CYS A 721 -8.71 -3.94 -39.36
N ARG A 722 -9.48 -4.21 -38.29
CA ARG A 722 -10.52 -3.29 -37.79
C ARG A 722 -9.92 -2.23 -36.86
N ARG A 723 -10.37 -0.98 -37.00
CA ARG A 723 -10.07 0.11 -36.06
C ARG A 723 -10.81 -0.14 -34.75
N LEU A 724 -10.07 -0.35 -33.67
CA LEU A 724 -10.61 -0.47 -32.30
C LEU A 724 -10.43 0.87 -31.59
N ARG A 725 -11.35 1.24 -30.70
CA ARG A 725 -11.16 2.39 -29.79
C ARG A 725 -10.36 1.96 -28.57
N CYS A 726 -9.66 2.90 -27.95
CA CYS A 726 -9.02 2.66 -26.67
C CYS A 726 -10.08 2.32 -25.60
N SER A 727 -9.84 1.27 -24.83
CA SER A 727 -10.69 0.84 -23.71
C SER A 727 -10.51 1.69 -22.45
N VAL A 728 -9.68 2.74 -22.46
CA VAL A 728 -9.60 3.68 -21.33
C VAL A 728 -10.83 4.58 -21.35
N VAL A 729 -11.50 4.71 -20.20
CA VAL A 729 -12.74 5.46 -20.07
C VAL A 729 -12.56 6.90 -20.54
N GLY A 730 -13.40 7.32 -21.49
CA GLY A 730 -13.39 8.67 -22.06
C GLY A 730 -12.32 8.92 -23.12
N CYS A 731 -11.49 7.94 -23.46
CA CYS A 731 -10.54 8.06 -24.56
C CYS A 731 -11.21 7.79 -25.91
N SER A 732 -11.10 8.74 -26.85
CA SER A 732 -11.61 8.61 -28.22
C SER A 732 -10.55 8.11 -29.22
N GLU A 733 -9.29 7.97 -28.81
CA GLU A 733 -8.20 7.56 -29.69
C GLU A 733 -8.34 6.12 -30.19
N GLY A 734 -7.87 5.89 -31.41
CA GLY A 734 -7.75 4.55 -31.99
C GLY A 734 -6.66 3.73 -31.31
N SER A 735 -6.98 2.47 -31.02
CA SER A 735 -6.01 1.50 -30.52
C SER A 735 -5.25 0.85 -31.67
N PRO A 736 -3.91 0.95 -31.72
CA PRO A 736 -3.09 0.29 -32.74
C PRO A 736 -2.90 -1.20 -32.49
N ALA A 737 -3.21 -1.69 -31.28
CA ALA A 737 -2.95 -3.06 -30.86
C ALA A 737 -4.03 -3.61 -29.91
N ILE A 738 -4.08 -4.92 -29.72
CA ILE A 738 -4.79 -5.56 -28.61
C ILE A 738 -3.73 -6.08 -27.64
N TYR A 739 -3.99 -5.95 -26.35
CA TYR A 739 -3.10 -6.40 -25.30
C TYR A 739 -3.77 -7.46 -24.45
N ALA A 740 -3.10 -8.60 -24.28
CA ALA A 740 -3.51 -9.62 -23.32
C ALA A 740 -2.89 -9.32 -21.95
N LEU A 741 -3.72 -9.23 -20.91
CA LEU A 741 -3.26 -9.03 -19.54
C LEU A 741 -2.55 -10.29 -19.02
N ARG A 742 -1.34 -10.16 -18.51
CA ARG A 742 -0.60 -11.23 -17.83
C ARG A 742 -0.37 -10.85 -16.37
N VAL A 743 -1.12 -11.48 -15.47
CA VAL A 743 -0.87 -11.36 -14.02
C VAL A 743 0.33 -12.24 -13.66
N LYS A 744 1.36 -11.63 -13.08
CA LYS A 744 2.62 -12.30 -12.72
C LYS A 744 2.55 -12.95 -11.32
N GLU A 745 1.80 -12.38 -10.38
CA GLU A 745 1.66 -12.92 -9.02
C GLU A 745 0.34 -13.68 -8.85
N ARG A 746 0.44 -15.00 -8.70
CA ARG A 746 -0.72 -15.91 -8.72
C ARG A 746 -1.29 -16.29 -7.35
N GLN A 747 -0.59 -15.98 -6.25
CA GLN A 747 -0.96 -16.36 -4.89
C GLN A 747 -0.57 -15.28 -3.89
N SER A 748 -1.44 -15.02 -2.91
CA SER A 748 -1.11 -14.23 -1.73
C SER A 748 -0.07 -14.96 -0.90
N PHE A 749 1.11 -14.36 -0.72
CA PHE A 749 2.16 -14.97 0.09
C PHE A 749 2.00 -14.62 1.57
N PRO A 750 1.92 -15.61 2.49
CA PRO A 750 1.62 -15.36 3.89
C PRO A 750 2.79 -14.76 4.71
N GLY A 751 3.97 -14.54 4.13
CA GLY A 751 5.17 -14.23 4.91
C GLY A 751 5.52 -12.75 5.13
N TRP A 752 5.09 -11.82 4.26
CA TRP A 752 5.36 -10.36 4.36
C TRP A 752 4.62 -9.57 3.27
N LYS A 753 3.91 -8.50 3.64
CA LYS A 753 3.31 -7.55 2.68
C LYS A 753 4.39 -6.55 2.26
N THR A 754 4.67 -6.34 0.97
CA THR A 754 5.68 -5.35 0.53
C THR A 754 5.10 -3.94 0.41
N GLY A 755 3.94 -3.69 1.02
CA GLY A 755 3.16 -2.48 0.81
C GLY A 755 2.42 -2.41 -0.54
N PHE A 756 2.64 -3.37 -1.45
CA PHE A 756 1.91 -3.51 -2.71
C PHE A 756 0.92 -4.66 -2.65
N SER A 757 -0.18 -4.56 -3.41
CA SER A 757 -1.19 -5.61 -3.50
C SER A 757 -0.54 -6.98 -3.73
N PRO A 758 -0.86 -8.00 -2.91
CA PRO A 758 -0.29 -9.33 -3.03
C PRO A 758 -0.99 -10.17 -4.11
N ALA A 759 -2.13 -9.72 -4.65
CA ALA A 759 -2.89 -10.48 -5.64
C ALA A 759 -3.72 -9.59 -6.56
N ILE A 760 -3.75 -9.95 -7.84
CA ILE A 760 -4.70 -9.44 -8.83
C ILE A 760 -5.69 -10.57 -9.12
N PHE A 761 -6.97 -10.26 -9.31
CA PHE A 761 -7.98 -11.27 -9.64
C PHE A 761 -7.54 -12.09 -10.87
N LEU A 762 -7.34 -13.40 -10.69
CA LEU A 762 -6.71 -14.24 -11.71
C LEU A 762 -7.50 -14.34 -13.01
N GLY A 763 -8.83 -14.13 -12.96
CA GLY A 763 -9.68 -14.06 -14.15
C GLY A 763 -9.33 -12.92 -15.11
N LEU A 764 -8.54 -11.92 -14.68
CA LEU A 764 -7.97 -10.91 -15.57
C LEU A 764 -6.84 -11.47 -16.46
N THR A 765 -6.22 -12.60 -16.10
CA THR A 765 -5.14 -13.18 -16.91
C THR A 765 -5.67 -13.72 -18.23
N GLY A 766 -5.13 -13.21 -19.33
CA GLY A 766 -5.49 -13.54 -20.71
C GLY A 766 -6.69 -12.75 -21.23
N ARG A 767 -7.29 -11.85 -20.42
CA ARG A 767 -8.27 -10.88 -20.92
C ARG A 767 -7.61 -9.93 -21.89
N ARG A 768 -8.33 -9.56 -22.93
CA ARG A 768 -7.85 -8.70 -24.02
C ARG A 768 -8.45 -7.31 -23.87
N VAL A 769 -7.62 -6.28 -24.02
CA VAL A 769 -8.00 -4.87 -23.99
C VAL A 769 -7.37 -4.15 -25.18
N ALA A 770 -8.07 -3.18 -25.75
CA ALA A 770 -7.54 -2.32 -26.80
C ALA A 770 -7.03 -1.04 -26.12
N LEU A 771 -5.78 -0.64 -26.34
CA LEU A 771 -5.20 0.54 -25.70
C LEU A 771 -4.41 1.34 -26.72
N CYS A 772 -4.61 2.66 -26.76
CA CYS A 772 -3.75 3.55 -27.54
C CYS A 772 -2.33 3.57 -26.93
N ARG A 773 -1.34 3.99 -27.72
CA ARG A 773 0.08 3.97 -27.30
C ARG A 773 0.30 4.77 -26.00
N ARG A 774 -0.32 5.96 -25.89
CA ARG A 774 -0.23 6.82 -24.70
C ARG A 774 -0.71 6.10 -23.44
N HIS A 775 -1.88 5.47 -23.47
CA HIS A 775 -2.41 4.81 -22.28
C HIS A 775 -1.69 3.51 -21.91
N VAL A 776 -1.05 2.82 -22.86
CA VAL A 776 -0.14 1.71 -22.52
C VAL A 776 1.05 2.24 -21.72
N GLU A 777 1.64 3.34 -22.18
CA GLU A 777 2.73 4.03 -21.50
C GLU A 777 2.32 4.55 -20.12
N ASP A 778 1.16 5.21 -20.01
CA ASP A 778 0.64 5.71 -18.73
C ASP A 778 0.42 4.58 -17.71
N ILE A 779 -0.13 3.44 -18.14
CA ILE A 779 -0.29 2.24 -17.30
C ILE A 779 1.07 1.72 -16.85
N TYR A 780 2.05 1.65 -17.76
CA TYR A 780 3.39 1.16 -17.47
C TYR A 780 4.14 2.06 -16.49
N LEU A 781 4.12 3.37 -16.70
CA LEU A 781 4.72 4.39 -15.84
C LEU A 781 3.97 4.57 -14.51
N GLY A 782 2.74 4.05 -14.40
CA GLY A 782 1.90 4.18 -13.20
C GLY A 782 1.30 5.58 -13.07
N LEU A 783 1.03 6.24 -14.19
CA LEU A 783 0.30 7.52 -14.25
C LEU A 783 -1.21 7.29 -14.17
N ILE A 784 -1.69 6.16 -14.69
CA ILE A 784 -3.08 5.70 -14.54
C ILE A 784 -3.14 4.27 -14.00
N SER A 785 -4.24 3.92 -13.36
CA SER A 785 -4.47 2.58 -12.80
C SER A 785 -5.36 1.73 -13.73
N LEU A 786 -5.44 0.42 -13.52
CA LEU A 786 -6.36 -0.43 -14.31
C LEU A 786 -7.84 -0.10 -14.08
N ARG A 787 -8.18 0.66 -13.03
CA ARG A 787 -9.56 1.17 -12.85
C ARG A 787 -9.99 2.11 -13.97
N ALA A 788 -9.03 2.77 -14.64
CA ALA A 788 -9.30 3.60 -15.81
C ALA A 788 -9.72 2.77 -17.04
N VAL A 789 -9.48 1.45 -17.03
CA VAL A 789 -9.77 0.56 -18.16
C VAL A 789 -11.19 -0.01 -18.04
N ASP A 790 -11.92 0.03 -19.14
CA ASP A 790 -13.18 -0.68 -19.32
C ASP A 790 -12.96 -2.07 -19.94
N PHE A 791 -13.11 -3.09 -19.09
CA PHE A 791 -12.98 -4.49 -19.46
C PHE A 791 -14.22 -5.09 -20.13
N GLY A 792 -15.33 -4.34 -20.24
CA GLY A 792 -16.57 -4.78 -20.90
C GLY A 792 -16.56 -4.60 -22.43
N SER A 793 -15.66 -3.79 -22.97
CA SER A 793 -15.69 -3.31 -24.37
C SER A 793 -15.34 -4.33 -25.47
N LEU A 794 -14.83 -5.52 -25.13
CA LEU A 794 -14.30 -6.50 -26.10
C LEU A 794 -14.82 -7.93 -25.89
N ASN A 795 -15.97 -8.08 -25.21
CA ASN A 795 -16.62 -9.38 -25.07
C ASN A 795 -17.37 -9.80 -26.35
#